data_AF-A0A942ZBE5-F1
#
_entry.id   AF-A0A942ZBE5-F1
#
_cell.length_a   1.000
_cell.length_b   1.000
_cell.length_c   1.000
_cell.angle_alpha   90.00
_cell.angle_beta   90.00
_cell.angle_gamma   90.00
#
_symmetry.space_group_name_H-M   'P 1'
#
loop_
_entity.id
_entity.type
_entity.pdbx_description
1 polymer ?
#
loop_
_entity_poly.entity_id
_entity_poly.type
_entity_poly.pdbx_seq_one_letter_code
_entity_poly.pdbx_strand_id
1 'polypeptide(L)'
;MAVESKNKINHISAYSSVRPNTPSSSASLSKMTPVIVPKKRDLSFLCTPEFNRAVSDRCRALFNMNLKEKFISPNMTVSDFHKRVEGISKISAYIAKDSVLSSLGIEYNDIVEALKFSSKHNIPIDYNFDSRINALENLSSMGANPQNNKIFKKIGQELLKGIIVYNEDNVSVFDELSLENMRKLMRSRTLAPVRKKMDSDLIISFLKSKDSSVIVKENIEKLEAILKNQEYSFLKDCPSLKPSLLLYGGDLNKFMSKVKEIHSSLGKNQKLLFSLNPETNVVFIKSRNIYEGGLETAVSQRYDKAFNLVAEERSISGLNSAGKKTLNAYIMDKTGHAEYNIRQIYDKVHKSWILTDWIKRIKNQQGKVVETEVLQLSNVAGVYNIKKIDANRKIQTLSSAVKNNKGTIIEKKLVSPLGDRTFYKFFKSSDGKREQFSYVIKDKDGKVLASKESLFRRLSSSLALSVVNGEKYKIEYFKDEIHIFDEKNAQKTVLDLRKLVAKGQKSHLGLLKKLSAPELIAVSKNAKYLDSIKEKDSYYLIGADEIACSANRFVFEHELGHAKDSAVESFQSVINDGKKSVLEMKRKFTSDIKLQKIFKAEKNRFMKAYPLKIRHIAGYFVNENINSPLIKGLSEAVAEINAIINSPYPPKWIMGRGHLLQENFPRTIAYLLKKYKL
;
A
#
# COMPACT_ATOMS: atom_id res chain seq x y z
N MET A 1 19.00 2.55 57.88
CA MET A 1 20.16 3.43 58.19
C MET A 1 20.15 4.60 57.23
N ALA A 2 20.52 5.79 57.69
CA ALA A 2 20.54 7.05 56.92
C ALA A 2 22.00 7.52 56.69
N VAL A 3 22.22 8.85 56.54
CA VAL A 3 23.42 9.55 56.00
C VAL A 3 23.40 9.58 54.46
N GLU A 4 23.06 10.65 53.74
CA GLU A 4 22.92 12.11 54.00
C GLU A 4 24.20 12.97 53.92
N SER A 5 24.08 14.16 53.31
CA SER A 5 24.97 15.34 53.37
C SER A 5 26.23 15.36 52.45
N LYS A 6 26.80 16.51 52.02
CA LYS A 6 26.33 17.92 52.01
C LYS A 6 27.08 18.81 50.97
N ASN A 7 26.50 20.00 50.74
CA ASN A 7 26.88 21.11 49.84
C ASN A 7 28.32 21.68 49.94
N LYS A 8 28.83 22.28 48.83
CA LYS A 8 29.23 23.71 48.62
C LYS A 8 29.92 23.86 47.22
N ILE A 9 29.84 24.92 46.39
CA ILE A 9 29.61 26.40 46.45
C ILE A 9 30.91 27.23 46.31
N ASN A 10 30.83 28.37 45.56
CA ASN A 10 31.80 29.48 45.36
C ASN A 10 32.96 29.29 44.34
N HIS A 11 33.44 30.31 43.60
CA HIS A 11 32.90 31.64 43.17
C HIS A 11 33.82 32.33 42.11
N ILE A 12 33.38 33.50 41.55
CA ILE A 12 34.20 34.63 40.99
C ILE A 12 35.01 34.36 39.68
N SER A 13 35.25 35.29 38.74
CA SER A 13 34.64 36.56 38.22
C SER A 13 35.43 36.95 36.92
N ALA A 14 35.37 38.07 36.17
CA ALA A 14 34.52 39.27 35.94
C ALA A 14 34.98 39.96 34.60
N TYR A 15 34.41 41.13 34.23
CA TYR A 15 34.86 42.09 33.18
C TYR A 15 34.78 41.66 31.68
N SER A 16 34.62 42.51 30.66
CA SER A 16 34.02 43.86 30.40
C SER A 16 34.38 44.25 28.94
N SER A 17 33.76 45.14 28.15
CA SER A 17 32.51 45.93 28.17
C SER A 17 32.37 46.63 26.77
N VAL A 18 31.54 47.69 26.65
CA VAL A 18 31.46 48.66 25.52
C VAL A 18 30.70 48.26 24.22
N ARG A 19 29.57 48.93 24.04
CA ARG A 19 28.92 49.39 22.77
C ARG A 19 29.24 50.90 22.62
N PRO A 20 29.11 51.59 21.46
CA PRO A 20 27.86 51.67 20.68
C PRO A 20 27.96 52.05 19.16
N ASN A 21 26.83 52.52 18.61
CA ASN A 21 26.61 53.37 17.42
C ASN A 21 26.36 52.77 16.02
N THR A 22 25.08 52.80 15.64
CA THR A 22 24.47 53.07 14.31
C THR A 22 24.67 54.57 13.92
N PRO A 23 24.37 55.11 12.69
CA PRO A 23 23.27 54.68 11.80
C PRO A 23 23.35 54.89 10.24
N SER A 24 22.37 54.27 9.56
CA SER A 24 21.57 54.72 8.39
C SER A 24 22.16 55.47 7.15
N SER A 25 21.77 55.01 5.95
CA SER A 25 20.86 55.71 4.98
C SER A 25 21.29 55.72 3.49
N SER A 26 20.30 55.89 2.59
CA SER A 26 20.45 56.19 1.13
C SER A 26 21.09 55.07 0.25
N ALA A 27 21.05 55.05 -1.09
CA ALA A 27 20.10 55.51 -2.14
C ALA A 27 20.63 55.02 -3.51
N SER A 28 19.91 54.96 -4.64
CA SER A 28 18.48 54.75 -4.97
C SER A 28 18.37 54.39 -6.47
N LEU A 29 17.25 53.84 -6.97
CA LEU A 29 17.07 53.53 -8.41
C LEU A 29 15.58 53.58 -8.85
N SER A 30 15.32 53.67 -10.15
CA SER A 30 14.08 54.29 -10.68
C SER A 30 13.44 53.60 -11.89
N LYS A 31 12.14 53.95 -12.13
CA LYS A 31 11.31 53.75 -13.34
C LYS A 31 11.02 52.31 -13.80
N MET A 32 9.74 51.94 -13.71
CA MET A 32 9.07 51.05 -14.68
C MET A 32 7.66 51.59 -15.00
N THR A 33 7.10 51.11 -16.13
CA THR A 33 5.87 51.58 -16.80
C THR A 33 4.57 51.20 -16.06
N PRO A 34 3.41 51.81 -16.40
CA PRO A 34 2.21 51.74 -15.56
C PRO A 34 1.54 50.37 -15.58
N VAL A 35 1.34 49.80 -14.39
CA VAL A 35 0.51 48.60 -14.18
C VAL A 35 -0.94 49.03 -13.96
N ILE A 36 -1.88 48.40 -14.66
CA ILE A 36 -3.32 48.59 -14.45
C ILE A 36 -3.66 48.16 -13.01
N VAL A 37 -4.03 49.12 -12.17
CA VAL A 37 -4.34 48.87 -10.75
C VAL A 37 -5.67 48.13 -10.64
N PRO A 38 -5.71 46.88 -10.12
CA PRO A 38 -6.98 46.25 -9.77
C PRO A 38 -7.61 47.05 -8.62
N LYS A 39 -8.91 47.36 -8.70
CA LYS A 39 -9.62 48.07 -7.62
C LYS A 39 -9.33 47.38 -6.28
N LYS A 40 -8.79 48.12 -5.32
CA LYS A 40 -8.65 47.65 -3.93
C LYS A 40 -10.01 47.13 -3.48
N ARG A 41 -10.13 45.82 -3.22
CA ARG A 41 -11.18 45.32 -2.33
C ARG A 41 -10.89 45.94 -0.97
N ASP A 42 -11.89 46.54 -0.34
CA ASP A 42 -11.69 47.03 1.00
C ASP A 42 -11.52 45.85 1.97
N LEU A 43 -10.39 45.85 2.66
CA LEU A 43 -10.00 44.84 3.65
C LEU A 43 -9.93 45.44 5.07
N SER A 44 -10.41 46.68 5.25
CA SER A 44 -10.53 47.35 6.55
C SER A 44 -11.18 46.47 7.63
N PHE A 45 -12.17 45.66 7.24
CA PHE A 45 -12.85 44.72 8.15
C PHE A 45 -11.93 43.64 8.75
N LEU A 46 -10.83 43.27 8.06
CA LEU A 46 -9.82 42.34 8.58
C LEU A 46 -8.91 42.97 9.66
N CYS A 47 -8.92 44.30 9.79
CA CYS A 47 -8.15 45.03 10.80
C CYS A 47 -8.97 45.39 12.05
N THR A 48 -10.26 45.04 12.10
CA THR A 48 -11.13 45.36 13.26
C THR A 48 -10.67 44.68 14.56
N PRO A 49 -10.87 45.31 15.73
CA PRO A 49 -10.63 44.66 17.02
C PRO A 49 -11.41 43.36 17.19
N GLU A 50 -12.64 43.29 16.67
CA GLU A 50 -13.54 42.14 16.73
C GLU A 50 -13.02 40.97 15.91
N PHE A 51 -12.58 41.22 14.67
CA PHE A 51 -11.96 40.19 13.83
C PHE A 51 -10.66 39.66 14.46
N ASN A 52 -9.79 40.56 14.94
CA ASN A 52 -8.55 40.18 15.61
C ASN A 52 -8.79 39.40 16.91
N ARG A 53 -9.83 39.75 17.69
CA ARG A 53 -10.24 39.02 18.90
C ARG A 53 -10.78 37.63 18.55
N ALA A 54 -11.66 37.52 17.55
CA ALA A 54 -12.18 36.24 17.06
C ALA A 54 -11.07 35.34 16.48
N VAL A 55 -10.09 35.88 15.77
CA VAL A 55 -8.89 35.16 15.33
C VAL A 55 -8.04 34.73 16.53
N SER A 56 -7.83 35.59 17.52
CA SER A 56 -7.08 35.28 18.74
C SER A 56 -7.69 34.10 19.52
N ASP A 57 -9.01 34.09 19.73
CA ASP A 57 -9.69 33.00 20.44
C ASP A 57 -9.74 31.70 19.60
N ARG A 58 -9.84 31.78 18.27
CA ARG A 58 -9.69 30.63 17.37
C ARG A 58 -8.26 30.07 17.36
N CYS A 59 -7.24 30.92 17.40
CA CYS A 59 -5.84 30.53 17.60
C CYS A 59 -5.65 29.86 18.95
N ARG A 60 -6.20 30.43 20.03
CA ARG A 60 -6.15 29.90 21.40
C ARG A 60 -6.80 28.51 21.51
N ALA A 61 -7.93 28.30 20.83
CA ALA A 61 -8.54 26.97 20.70
C ALA A 61 -7.60 25.98 20.00
N LEU A 62 -7.09 26.31 18.82
CA LEU A 62 -6.18 25.45 18.05
C LEU A 62 -4.86 25.14 18.79
N PHE A 63 -4.35 26.10 19.57
CA PHE A 63 -3.16 25.93 20.41
C PHE A 63 -3.42 24.95 21.57
N ASN A 64 -4.56 25.07 22.25
CA ASN A 64 -5.01 24.14 23.28
C ASN A 64 -5.26 22.73 22.74
N MET A 65 -5.68 22.60 21.47
CA MET A 65 -5.85 21.31 20.79
C MET A 65 -4.49 20.66 20.46
N ASN A 66 -3.49 21.45 20.05
CA ASN A 66 -2.14 20.94 19.81
C ASN A 66 -1.53 20.27 21.04
N LEU A 67 -1.70 20.87 22.23
CA LEU A 67 -1.19 20.34 23.50
C LEU A 67 -1.71 18.93 23.85
N LYS A 68 -2.82 18.48 23.24
CA LYS A 68 -3.40 17.13 23.46
C LYS A 68 -3.20 16.18 22.28
N GLU A 69 -3.21 16.67 21.04
CA GLU A 69 -3.31 15.81 19.83
C GLU A 69 -2.17 15.97 18.80
N LYS A 70 -1.10 16.74 19.10
CA LYS A 70 0.05 16.98 18.19
C LYS A 70 -0.33 17.53 16.79
N PHE A 71 -1.35 18.38 16.75
CA PHE A 71 -1.84 19.02 15.52
C PHE A 71 -0.80 19.92 14.81
N ILE A 72 0.19 20.41 15.56
CA ILE A 72 1.33 21.18 15.07
C ILE A 72 2.56 20.28 15.00
N SER A 73 3.10 20.09 13.80
CA SER A 73 4.40 19.44 13.59
C SER A 73 5.52 20.19 14.33
N PRO A 74 6.50 19.50 14.95
CA PRO A 74 7.63 20.14 15.64
C PRO A 74 8.43 21.14 14.79
N ASN A 75 8.34 21.03 13.45
CA ASN A 75 9.08 21.86 12.50
C ASN A 75 8.21 22.97 11.85
N MET A 76 6.99 23.22 12.34
CA MET A 76 6.08 24.23 11.76
C MET A 76 6.47 25.65 12.19
N THR A 77 6.55 26.59 11.25
CA THR A 77 6.80 27.99 11.60
C THR A 77 5.51 28.71 12.03
N VAL A 78 5.64 29.82 12.76
CA VAL A 78 4.51 30.70 13.10
C VAL A 78 3.82 31.23 11.83
N SER A 79 4.57 31.45 10.73
CA SER A 79 3.99 31.84 9.44
C SER A 79 3.09 30.74 8.85
N ASP A 80 3.49 29.48 8.95
CA ASP A 80 2.68 28.35 8.48
C ASP A 80 1.43 28.16 9.34
N PHE A 81 1.55 28.35 10.65
CA PHE A 81 0.40 28.34 11.57
C PHE A 81 -0.60 29.45 11.22
N HIS A 82 -0.15 30.70 11.02
CA HIS A 82 -1.02 31.80 10.61
C HIS A 82 -1.70 31.55 9.26
N LYS A 83 -0.98 31.10 8.23
CA LYS A 83 -1.57 30.75 6.91
C LYS A 83 -2.67 29.70 7.02
N ARG A 84 -2.52 28.71 7.91
CA ARG A 84 -3.54 27.68 8.20
C ARG A 84 -4.78 28.29 8.85
N VAL A 85 -4.62 29.13 9.87
CA VAL A 85 -5.75 29.79 10.55
C VAL A 85 -6.49 30.74 9.61
N GLU A 86 -5.75 31.50 8.80
CA GLU A 86 -6.30 32.40 7.78
C GLU A 86 -7.11 31.61 6.73
N GLY A 87 -6.57 30.51 6.22
CA GLY A 87 -7.25 29.65 5.24
C GLY A 87 -8.50 28.95 5.76
N ILE A 88 -8.48 28.42 6.99
CA ILE A 88 -9.66 27.86 7.67
C ILE A 88 -10.73 28.95 7.82
N SER A 89 -10.31 30.17 8.20
CA SER A 89 -11.21 31.31 8.34
C SER A 89 -11.81 31.77 7.01
N LYS A 90 -11.05 31.71 5.89
CA LYS A 90 -11.55 31.96 4.54
C LYS A 90 -12.62 30.94 4.11
N ILE A 91 -12.37 29.64 4.28
CA ILE A 91 -13.39 28.61 3.99
C ILE A 91 -14.64 28.80 4.85
N SER A 92 -14.47 29.03 6.16
CA SER A 92 -15.61 29.26 7.08
C SER A 92 -16.43 30.50 6.69
N ALA A 93 -15.77 31.61 6.30
CA ALA A 93 -16.43 32.82 5.85
C ALA A 93 -17.06 32.69 4.45
N TYR A 94 -16.57 31.78 3.61
CA TYR A 94 -17.19 31.44 2.33
C TYR A 94 -18.48 30.63 2.54
N ILE A 95 -18.40 29.51 3.28
CA ILE A 95 -19.56 28.64 3.59
C ILE A 95 -20.69 29.42 4.28
N ALA A 96 -20.36 30.36 5.17
CA ALA A 96 -21.34 31.19 5.87
C ALA A 96 -22.01 32.28 5.00
N LYS A 97 -21.45 32.61 3.83
CA LYS A 97 -22.01 33.60 2.88
C LYS A 97 -22.80 32.96 1.74
N ASP A 98 -22.49 31.72 1.41
CA ASP A 98 -23.17 30.98 0.35
C ASP A 98 -24.49 30.38 0.87
N SER A 99 -25.61 30.67 0.20
CA SER A 99 -26.95 30.26 0.65
C SER A 99 -27.22 28.76 0.50
N VAL A 100 -26.51 28.07 -0.40
CA VAL A 100 -26.61 26.61 -0.57
C VAL A 100 -25.83 25.93 0.55
N LEU A 101 -24.56 26.29 0.73
CA LEU A 101 -23.62 25.67 1.67
C LEU A 101 -23.96 25.97 3.13
N SER A 102 -24.37 27.20 3.47
CA SER A 102 -24.86 27.53 4.81
C SER A 102 -26.10 26.70 5.18
N SER A 103 -26.99 26.42 4.21
CA SER A 103 -28.16 25.57 4.42
C SER A 103 -27.85 24.08 4.64
N LEU A 104 -26.57 23.68 4.56
CA LEU A 104 -26.09 22.34 4.92
C LEU A 104 -25.76 22.20 6.42
N GLY A 105 -25.84 23.29 7.21
CA GLY A 105 -25.60 23.27 8.65
C GLY A 105 -24.17 22.88 9.02
N ILE A 106 -23.18 23.62 8.48
CA ILE A 106 -21.75 23.32 8.64
C ILE A 106 -21.07 24.47 9.37
N GLU A 107 -20.49 24.17 10.53
CA GLU A 107 -19.85 25.16 11.37
C GLU A 107 -18.32 25.20 11.19
N TYR A 108 -17.69 26.25 11.74
CA TYR A 108 -16.24 26.32 11.92
C TYR A 108 -15.67 25.06 12.61
N ASN A 109 -16.43 24.50 13.57
CA ASN A 109 -16.04 23.30 14.32
C ASN A 109 -15.93 22.06 13.42
N ASP A 110 -16.82 21.87 12.45
CA ASP A 110 -16.79 20.74 11.49
C ASP A 110 -15.52 20.76 10.63
N ILE A 111 -15.11 21.95 10.19
CA ILE A 111 -13.90 22.17 9.40
C ILE A 111 -12.67 21.75 10.23
N VAL A 112 -12.63 22.13 11.51
CA VAL A 112 -11.54 21.77 12.43
C VAL A 112 -11.55 20.26 12.74
N GLU A 113 -12.72 19.63 12.90
CA GLU A 113 -12.84 18.17 13.06
C GLU A 113 -12.31 17.39 11.85
N ALA A 114 -12.56 17.87 10.62
CA ALA A 114 -12.01 17.28 9.40
C ALA A 114 -10.47 17.25 9.44
N LEU A 115 -9.87 18.34 9.93
CA LEU A 115 -8.43 18.48 10.07
C LEU A 115 -7.87 17.63 11.23
N LYS A 116 -8.59 17.48 12.36
CA LYS A 116 -8.25 16.47 13.39
C LYS A 116 -8.18 15.07 12.80
N PHE A 117 -9.21 14.67 12.05
CA PHE A 117 -9.29 13.34 11.43
C PHE A 117 -8.10 13.10 10.50
N SER A 118 -7.74 14.10 9.71
CA SER A 118 -6.58 14.06 8.80
C SER A 118 -5.27 13.82 9.56
N SER A 119 -5.01 14.64 10.58
CA SER A 119 -3.81 14.56 11.42
C SER A 119 -3.71 13.20 12.11
N LYS A 120 -4.82 12.69 12.66
CA LYS A 120 -4.91 11.40 13.35
C LYS A 120 -4.62 10.18 12.45
N HIS A 121 -4.73 10.33 11.12
CA HIS A 121 -4.49 9.26 10.16
C HIS A 121 -3.27 9.50 9.25
N ASN A 122 -2.40 10.47 9.59
CA ASN A 122 -1.24 10.90 8.79
C ASN A 122 -1.59 11.21 7.32
N ILE A 123 -2.78 11.80 7.08
CA ILE A 123 -3.20 12.24 5.75
C ILE A 123 -2.55 13.60 5.47
N PRO A 124 -1.78 13.77 4.38
CA PRO A 124 -1.25 15.07 3.98
C PRO A 124 -2.42 16.02 3.65
N ILE A 125 -2.52 17.11 4.41
CA ILE A 125 -3.47 18.19 4.12
C ILE A 125 -2.76 19.18 3.21
N ASP A 126 -3.30 19.42 2.02
CA ASP A 126 -2.89 20.56 1.20
C ASP A 126 -3.44 21.86 1.82
N TYR A 127 -2.55 22.81 2.09
CA TYR A 127 -2.90 24.12 2.67
C TYR A 127 -3.01 25.22 1.61
N ASN A 128 -3.13 24.86 0.32
CA ASN A 128 -3.74 25.73 -0.67
C ASN A 128 -5.26 25.77 -0.43
N PHE A 129 -5.76 26.91 0.05
CA PHE A 129 -7.19 27.10 0.36
C PHE A 129 -8.00 27.61 -0.84
N ASP A 130 -7.36 28.06 -1.91
CA ASP A 130 -8.05 28.64 -3.07
C ASP A 130 -8.68 27.55 -3.95
N SER A 131 -8.00 26.42 -4.17
CA SER A 131 -8.59 25.25 -4.87
C SER A 131 -9.81 24.69 -4.13
N ARG A 132 -9.76 24.75 -2.80
CA ARG A 132 -10.86 24.30 -1.93
C ARG A 132 -12.07 25.22 -2.02
N ILE A 133 -11.88 26.53 -2.23
CA ILE A 133 -12.97 27.46 -2.50
C ILE A 133 -13.56 27.18 -3.89
N ASN A 134 -12.76 26.93 -4.93
CA ASN A 134 -13.28 26.52 -6.25
C ASN A 134 -14.14 25.23 -6.16
N ALA A 135 -13.71 24.24 -5.37
CA ALA A 135 -14.48 23.01 -5.16
C ALA A 135 -15.79 23.24 -4.38
N LEU A 136 -15.85 24.28 -3.53
CA LEU A 136 -17.05 24.72 -2.82
C LEU A 136 -17.97 25.57 -3.71
N GLU A 137 -17.42 26.41 -4.59
CA GLU A 137 -18.16 27.14 -5.65
C GLU A 137 -18.86 26.14 -6.58
N ASN A 138 -18.16 25.11 -7.03
CA ASN A 138 -18.75 24.00 -7.79
C ASN A 138 -19.89 23.35 -6.99
N LEU A 139 -19.64 22.91 -5.74
CA LEU A 139 -20.66 22.25 -4.92
C LEU A 139 -21.90 23.14 -4.64
N SER A 140 -21.71 24.45 -4.47
CA SER A 140 -22.80 25.42 -4.37
C SER A 140 -23.63 25.46 -5.64
N SER A 141 -22.99 25.65 -6.81
CA SER A 141 -23.68 25.69 -8.10
C SER A 141 -24.48 24.40 -8.37
N MET A 142 -23.94 23.25 -7.97
CA MET A 142 -24.63 21.96 -8.03
C MET A 142 -25.84 21.89 -7.08
N GLY A 143 -25.70 22.41 -5.87
CA GLY A 143 -26.72 22.41 -4.83
C GLY A 143 -27.79 23.49 -4.98
N ALA A 144 -27.65 24.40 -5.97
CA ALA A 144 -28.74 25.26 -6.43
C ALA A 144 -29.87 24.46 -7.10
N ASN A 145 -29.58 23.28 -7.66
CA ASN A 145 -30.61 22.34 -8.12
C ASN A 145 -31.37 21.76 -6.90
N PRO A 146 -32.72 21.89 -6.80
CA PRO A 146 -33.49 21.44 -5.64
C PRO A 146 -33.36 19.95 -5.31
N GLN A 147 -33.14 19.08 -6.31
CA GLN A 147 -32.95 17.65 -6.09
C GLN A 147 -31.60 17.38 -5.42
N ASN A 148 -30.53 17.99 -5.94
CA ASN A 148 -29.19 17.94 -5.36
C ASN A 148 -29.18 18.56 -3.96
N ASN A 149 -29.85 19.69 -3.74
CA ASN A 149 -29.97 20.34 -2.42
C ASN A 149 -30.53 19.37 -1.36
N LYS A 150 -31.59 18.62 -1.70
CA LYS A 150 -32.23 17.63 -0.82
C LYS A 150 -31.33 16.43 -0.50
N ILE A 151 -30.40 16.08 -1.41
CA ILE A 151 -29.37 15.05 -1.20
C ILE A 151 -28.23 15.62 -0.35
N PHE A 152 -27.70 16.79 -0.70
CA PHE A 152 -26.61 17.45 0.00
C PHE A 152 -26.99 17.80 1.45
N LYS A 153 -28.23 18.17 1.76
CA LYS A 153 -28.69 18.32 3.16
C LYS A 153 -28.64 17.03 3.99
N LYS A 154 -28.51 15.85 3.36
CA LYS A 154 -28.33 14.56 4.04
C LYS A 154 -26.88 14.05 4.12
N ILE A 155 -25.97 14.57 3.27
CA ILE A 155 -24.57 14.10 3.19
C ILE A 155 -23.52 15.22 3.30
N GLY A 156 -23.95 16.48 3.34
CA GLY A 156 -23.14 17.67 3.08
C GLY A 156 -22.00 17.85 4.07
N GLN A 157 -22.26 17.71 5.36
CA GLN A 157 -21.23 17.74 6.40
C GLN A 157 -20.08 16.75 6.10
N GLU A 158 -20.39 15.54 5.66
CA GLU A 158 -19.40 14.50 5.34
C GLU A 158 -18.76 14.71 3.96
N LEU A 159 -19.50 15.23 2.99
CA LEU A 159 -19.00 15.56 1.65
C LEU A 159 -18.02 16.75 1.68
N LEU A 160 -18.36 17.82 2.41
CA LEU A 160 -17.44 18.93 2.67
C LEU A 160 -16.26 18.49 3.52
N LYS A 161 -16.44 17.63 4.55
CA LYS A 161 -15.31 17.02 5.26
C LYS A 161 -14.41 16.22 4.29
N GLY A 162 -14.94 15.62 3.23
CA GLY A 162 -14.15 15.08 2.12
C GLY A 162 -13.36 16.14 1.36
N ILE A 163 -14.02 17.14 0.78
CA ILE A 163 -13.40 18.22 -0.01
C ILE A 163 -12.32 18.97 0.79
N ILE A 164 -12.62 19.30 2.06
CA ILE A 164 -11.77 20.02 3.01
C ILE A 164 -10.59 19.18 3.51
N VAL A 165 -10.60 17.84 3.39
CA VAL A 165 -9.45 17.02 3.77
C VAL A 165 -8.53 16.76 2.58
N TYR A 166 -9.07 16.28 1.46
CA TYR A 166 -8.29 15.58 0.44
C TYR A 166 -7.93 16.42 -0.80
N ASN A 167 -8.44 17.65 -0.93
CA ASN A 167 -8.19 18.56 -2.08
C ASN A 167 -8.40 17.91 -3.46
N GLU A 168 -9.45 17.11 -3.60
CA GLU A 168 -9.84 16.50 -4.88
C GLU A 168 -10.79 17.43 -5.65
N ASP A 169 -10.34 17.99 -6.79
CA ASP A 169 -11.19 18.67 -7.81
C ASP A 169 -12.22 17.70 -8.48
N ASN A 170 -12.27 16.46 -8.01
CA ASN A 170 -13.07 15.32 -8.44
C ASN A 170 -14.58 15.49 -8.12
N VAL A 171 -15.06 16.72 -7.94
CA VAL A 171 -16.48 17.09 -7.82
C VAL A 171 -17.17 16.97 -9.19
N SER A 172 -16.43 17.06 -10.30
CA SER A 172 -16.92 16.80 -11.65
C SER A 172 -17.42 15.36 -11.89
N VAL A 173 -17.21 14.48 -10.92
CA VAL A 173 -17.85 13.16 -10.82
C VAL A 173 -19.36 13.26 -10.56
N PHE A 174 -19.89 14.45 -10.26
CA PHE A 174 -21.32 14.69 -10.12
C PHE A 174 -21.93 15.51 -11.30
N ASP A 175 -21.12 16.07 -12.20
CA ASP A 175 -21.58 16.91 -13.33
C ASP A 175 -22.51 16.16 -14.31
N GLU A 176 -22.29 14.85 -14.47
CA GLU A 176 -23.16 13.95 -15.22
C GLU A 176 -23.52 12.71 -14.39
N LEU A 177 -24.80 12.29 -14.47
CA LEU A 177 -25.38 11.07 -13.88
C LEU A 177 -24.91 9.76 -14.56
N SER A 178 -23.70 9.74 -15.11
CA SER A 178 -23.16 8.61 -15.86
C SER A 178 -22.74 7.44 -14.94
N LEU A 179 -22.87 6.22 -15.45
CA LEU A 179 -22.50 5.00 -14.74
C LEU A 179 -21.02 4.98 -14.32
N GLU A 180 -20.14 5.56 -15.14
CA GLU A 180 -18.71 5.59 -14.86
C GLU A 180 -18.35 6.64 -13.81
N ASN A 181 -19.07 7.77 -13.78
CA ASN A 181 -18.98 8.73 -12.68
C ASN A 181 -19.41 8.11 -11.35
N MET A 182 -20.56 7.44 -11.31
CA MET A 182 -21.01 6.75 -10.08
C MET A 182 -20.03 5.64 -9.65
N ARG A 183 -19.33 4.99 -10.59
CA ARG A 183 -18.20 4.09 -10.27
C ARG A 183 -16.99 4.83 -9.71
N LYS A 184 -16.58 6.00 -10.25
CA LYS A 184 -15.51 6.84 -9.66
C LYS A 184 -15.84 7.21 -8.20
N LEU A 185 -17.06 7.66 -7.92
CA LEU A 185 -17.57 7.94 -6.57
C LEU A 185 -17.44 6.70 -5.66
N MET A 186 -17.87 5.54 -6.14
CA MET A 186 -17.79 4.26 -5.42
C MET A 186 -16.37 3.66 -5.33
N ARG A 187 -15.36 4.25 -5.98
CA ARG A 187 -13.93 3.92 -5.83
C ARG A 187 -13.18 4.86 -4.88
N SER A 188 -13.66 6.10 -4.71
CA SER A 188 -12.96 7.15 -3.94
C SER A 188 -12.65 6.72 -2.50
N ARG A 189 -11.36 6.53 -2.16
CA ARG A 189 -10.91 6.22 -0.78
C ARG A 189 -11.29 7.33 0.19
N THR A 190 -11.05 8.57 -0.25
CA THR A 190 -11.47 9.84 0.35
C THR A 190 -12.91 9.80 0.85
N LEU A 191 -13.84 9.34 0.01
CA LEU A 191 -15.27 9.26 0.34
C LEU A 191 -15.70 7.92 0.97
N ALA A 192 -14.77 7.05 1.38
CA ALA A 192 -15.10 5.79 2.06
C ALA A 192 -15.83 5.94 3.42
N PRO A 193 -15.59 6.98 4.24
CA PRO A 193 -16.42 7.27 5.42
C PRO A 193 -17.85 7.66 5.01
N VAL A 194 -17.98 8.55 4.02
CA VAL A 194 -19.26 9.00 3.47
C VAL A 194 -20.08 7.82 2.97
N ARG A 195 -19.48 6.92 2.18
CA ARG A 195 -20.11 5.69 1.66
C ARG A 195 -20.53 4.67 2.71
N LYS A 196 -20.04 4.79 3.96
CA LYS A 196 -20.55 3.99 5.10
C LYS A 196 -21.74 4.64 5.81
N LYS A 197 -21.96 5.94 5.63
CA LYS A 197 -23.08 6.71 6.18
C LYS A 197 -24.18 6.99 5.16
N MET A 198 -23.89 6.90 3.86
CA MET A 198 -24.89 6.92 2.79
C MET A 198 -25.81 5.70 2.96
N ASP A 199 -27.04 5.97 3.38
CA ASP A 199 -28.11 4.99 3.39
C ASP A 199 -28.25 4.34 2.00
N SER A 200 -28.50 3.03 1.99
CA SER A 200 -28.75 2.30 0.75
C SER A 200 -29.97 2.86 0.03
N ASP A 201 -30.96 3.37 0.78
CA ASP A 201 -32.19 3.92 0.19
C ASP A 201 -31.97 5.36 -0.31
N LEU A 202 -30.98 6.08 0.22
CA LEU A 202 -30.46 7.31 -0.40
C LEU A 202 -29.79 7.01 -1.74
N ILE A 203 -28.91 6.00 -1.79
CA ILE A 203 -28.26 5.56 -3.03
C ILE A 203 -29.32 5.12 -4.06
N ILE A 204 -30.32 4.35 -3.66
CA ILE A 204 -31.44 3.95 -4.55
C ILE A 204 -32.23 5.18 -5.03
N SER A 205 -32.51 6.16 -4.16
CA SER A 205 -33.22 7.39 -4.58
C SER A 205 -32.44 8.23 -5.59
N PHE A 206 -31.10 8.28 -5.47
CA PHE A 206 -30.23 8.94 -6.44
C PHE A 206 -30.24 8.20 -7.78
N LEU A 207 -30.17 6.87 -7.76
CA LEU A 207 -30.22 6.02 -8.96
C LEU A 207 -31.61 5.97 -9.63
N LYS A 208 -32.67 6.40 -8.94
CA LYS A 208 -34.03 6.60 -9.47
C LYS A 208 -34.27 7.99 -10.09
N SER A 209 -33.28 8.88 -10.10
CA SER A 209 -33.35 10.12 -10.87
C SER A 209 -33.46 9.84 -12.38
N LYS A 210 -34.02 10.79 -13.15
CA LYS A 210 -34.42 10.54 -14.55
C LYS A 210 -33.27 10.14 -15.47
N ASP A 211 -32.04 10.51 -15.17
CA ASP A 211 -30.91 10.40 -16.11
C ASP A 211 -29.93 9.25 -15.80
N SER A 212 -30.28 8.35 -14.86
CA SER A 212 -29.45 7.17 -14.59
C SER A 212 -29.39 6.21 -15.80
N SER A 213 -28.22 5.60 -16.01
CA SER A 213 -27.96 4.74 -17.17
C SER A 213 -28.89 3.53 -17.25
N VAL A 214 -29.26 3.11 -18.47
CA VAL A 214 -30.19 1.98 -18.77
C VAL A 214 -29.94 0.74 -17.90
N ILE A 215 -28.70 0.27 -17.80
CA ILE A 215 -28.31 -0.92 -17.01
C ILE A 215 -28.73 -0.80 -15.54
N VAL A 216 -28.64 0.40 -14.95
CA VAL A 216 -29.03 0.65 -13.56
C VAL A 216 -30.54 0.64 -13.40
N LYS A 217 -31.29 1.28 -14.31
CA LYS A 217 -32.77 1.27 -14.28
C LYS A 217 -33.31 -0.16 -14.39
N GLU A 218 -32.82 -0.91 -15.38
CA GLU A 218 -33.09 -2.34 -15.52
C GLU A 218 -32.76 -3.13 -14.25
N ASN A 219 -31.61 -2.88 -13.61
CA ASN A 219 -31.22 -3.58 -12.38
C ASN A 219 -32.08 -3.17 -11.17
N ILE A 220 -32.56 -1.91 -11.07
CA ILE A 220 -33.52 -1.50 -10.04
C ILE A 220 -34.83 -2.28 -10.21
N GLU A 221 -35.40 -2.26 -11.41
CA GLU A 221 -36.68 -2.89 -11.72
C GLU A 221 -36.63 -4.41 -11.48
N LYS A 222 -35.55 -5.07 -11.94
CA LYS A 222 -35.32 -6.50 -11.69
C LYS A 222 -35.12 -6.81 -10.20
N LEU A 223 -34.34 -6.01 -9.46
CA LEU A 223 -34.17 -6.21 -8.02
C LEU A 223 -35.47 -5.98 -7.24
N GLU A 224 -36.27 -4.97 -7.60
CA GLU A 224 -37.56 -4.71 -6.94
C GLU A 224 -38.60 -5.80 -7.25
N ALA A 225 -38.62 -6.32 -8.48
CA ALA A 225 -39.44 -7.49 -8.81
C ALA A 225 -39.01 -8.74 -8.01
N ILE A 226 -37.71 -9.01 -7.91
CA ILE A 226 -37.18 -10.19 -7.21
C ILE A 226 -37.35 -10.06 -5.68
N LEU A 227 -37.14 -8.88 -5.09
CA LEU A 227 -37.28 -8.66 -3.63
C LEU A 227 -38.75 -8.54 -3.15
N LYS A 228 -39.71 -8.38 -4.08
CA LYS A 228 -41.14 -8.57 -3.81
C LYS A 228 -41.51 -10.05 -3.65
N ASN A 229 -40.82 -10.97 -4.31
CA ASN A 229 -41.03 -12.40 -4.10
C ASN A 229 -40.50 -12.83 -2.71
N GLN A 230 -41.39 -13.44 -1.92
CA GLN A 230 -41.15 -13.91 -0.55
C GLN A 230 -39.99 -14.92 -0.44
N GLU A 231 -39.72 -15.68 -1.50
CA GLU A 231 -38.59 -16.63 -1.58
C GLU A 231 -37.21 -15.96 -1.45
N TYR A 232 -37.12 -14.65 -1.74
CA TYR A 232 -35.88 -13.86 -1.64
C TYR A 232 -35.86 -12.98 -0.38
N SER A 233 -36.77 -13.20 0.57
CA SER A 233 -36.87 -12.44 1.84
C SER A 233 -35.56 -12.41 2.62
N PHE A 234 -34.79 -13.52 2.63
CA PHE A 234 -33.48 -13.64 3.27
C PHE A 234 -32.41 -12.64 2.77
N LEU A 235 -32.65 -11.97 1.64
CA LEU A 235 -31.76 -10.93 1.09
C LEU A 235 -32.03 -9.53 1.65
N LYS A 236 -33.16 -9.32 2.34
CA LYS A 236 -33.51 -8.02 2.95
C LYS A 236 -32.54 -7.64 4.07
N ASP A 237 -32.01 -8.63 4.78
CA ASP A 237 -31.04 -8.47 5.88
C ASP A 237 -29.57 -8.35 5.42
N CYS A 238 -29.33 -8.06 4.13
CA CYS A 238 -27.98 -7.96 3.56
C CYS A 238 -27.66 -6.54 3.00
N PRO A 239 -27.40 -5.52 3.84
CA PRO A 239 -27.22 -4.13 3.40
C PRO A 239 -26.13 -3.91 2.34
N SER A 240 -25.05 -4.70 2.38
CA SER A 240 -23.91 -4.58 1.46
C SER A 240 -24.21 -4.96 0.00
N LEU A 241 -25.36 -5.60 -0.27
CA LEU A 241 -25.79 -5.97 -1.61
C LEU A 241 -26.16 -4.76 -2.46
N LYS A 242 -27.02 -3.89 -1.91
CA LYS A 242 -27.85 -2.96 -2.69
C LYS A 242 -27.02 -2.18 -3.73
N PRO A 243 -25.90 -1.50 -3.39
CA PRO A 243 -25.12 -0.74 -4.37
C PRO A 243 -24.32 -1.61 -5.36
N SER A 244 -23.92 -2.82 -4.96
CA SER A 244 -23.06 -3.69 -5.77
C SER A 244 -23.84 -4.40 -6.88
N LEU A 245 -25.06 -4.85 -6.57
CA LEU A 245 -25.95 -5.50 -7.55
C LEU A 245 -26.44 -4.52 -8.62
N LEU A 246 -26.74 -3.27 -8.23
CA LEU A 246 -27.17 -2.22 -9.15
C LEU A 246 -26.11 -1.89 -10.22
N LEU A 247 -24.83 -2.04 -9.89
CA LEU A 247 -23.69 -1.81 -10.78
C LEU A 247 -23.22 -3.06 -11.56
N TYR A 248 -23.88 -4.22 -11.40
CA TYR A 248 -23.52 -5.45 -12.08
C TYR A 248 -23.92 -5.41 -13.57
N GLY A 249 -22.95 -5.65 -14.45
CA GLY A 249 -23.14 -5.75 -15.89
C GLY A 249 -23.07 -7.19 -16.41
N GLY A 250 -23.48 -8.16 -15.60
CA GLY A 250 -23.65 -9.58 -15.95
C GLY A 250 -25.07 -10.04 -15.70
N ASP A 251 -25.32 -11.35 -15.81
CA ASP A 251 -26.66 -11.93 -15.70
C ASP A 251 -27.17 -11.97 -14.25
N LEU A 252 -27.94 -10.94 -13.87
CA LEU A 252 -28.54 -10.81 -12.54
C LEU A 252 -29.53 -11.95 -12.25
N ASN A 253 -30.27 -12.43 -13.24
CA ASN A 253 -31.30 -13.46 -13.05
C ASN A 253 -30.66 -14.82 -12.73
N LYS A 254 -29.62 -15.23 -13.47
CA LYS A 254 -28.81 -16.42 -13.13
C LYS A 254 -28.15 -16.29 -11.77
N PHE A 255 -27.62 -15.11 -11.44
CA PHE A 255 -27.03 -14.86 -10.13
C PHE A 255 -28.04 -15.07 -8.98
N MET A 256 -29.21 -14.42 -9.05
CA MET A 256 -30.23 -14.51 -8.01
C MET A 256 -30.81 -15.94 -7.93
N SER A 257 -31.04 -16.59 -9.07
CA SER A 257 -31.43 -18.01 -9.14
C SER A 257 -30.43 -18.92 -8.42
N LYS A 258 -29.11 -18.75 -8.65
CA LYS A 258 -28.07 -19.56 -8.00
C LYS A 258 -27.92 -19.24 -6.51
N VAL A 259 -28.15 -17.98 -6.11
CA VAL A 259 -28.20 -17.57 -4.70
C VAL A 259 -29.39 -18.22 -3.98
N LYS A 260 -30.57 -18.29 -4.63
CA LYS A 260 -31.73 -19.04 -4.11
C LYS A 260 -31.44 -20.53 -4.02
N GLU A 261 -30.96 -21.16 -5.08
CA GLU A 261 -30.61 -22.60 -5.11
C GLU A 261 -29.68 -22.98 -3.95
N ILE A 262 -28.60 -22.23 -3.76
CA ILE A 262 -27.65 -22.48 -2.68
C ILE A 262 -28.29 -22.19 -1.31
N HIS A 263 -29.10 -21.12 -1.16
CA HIS A 263 -29.81 -20.82 0.09
C HIS A 263 -30.77 -21.95 0.50
N SER A 264 -31.58 -22.46 -0.42
CA SER A 264 -32.49 -23.59 -0.19
C SER A 264 -31.78 -24.90 0.17
N SER A 265 -30.48 -25.04 -0.16
CA SER A 265 -29.65 -26.18 0.24
C SER A 265 -28.99 -26.05 1.63
N LEU A 266 -29.13 -24.91 2.32
CA LEU A 266 -28.45 -24.66 3.60
C LEU A 266 -29.16 -25.30 4.80
N GLY A 267 -28.41 -26.09 5.58
CA GLY A 267 -28.86 -26.52 6.91
C GLY A 267 -28.85 -25.37 7.93
N LYS A 268 -29.64 -25.50 9.02
CA LYS A 268 -29.91 -24.43 10.03
C LYS A 268 -28.70 -23.62 10.52
N ASN A 269 -27.52 -24.23 10.65
CA ASN A 269 -26.31 -23.57 11.17
C ASN A 269 -25.43 -22.95 10.06
N GLN A 270 -25.78 -23.17 8.79
CA GLN A 270 -25.02 -22.69 7.65
C GLN A 270 -25.42 -21.25 7.28
N LYS A 271 -24.44 -20.43 6.93
CA LYS A 271 -24.64 -19.04 6.51
C LYS A 271 -24.19 -18.84 5.08
N LEU A 272 -25.07 -18.29 4.26
CA LEU A 272 -24.70 -17.80 2.94
C LEU A 272 -23.88 -16.52 3.06
N LEU A 273 -22.88 -16.39 2.21
CA LEU A 273 -22.11 -15.18 1.96
C LEU A 273 -21.92 -15.08 0.46
N PHE A 274 -21.86 -13.88 -0.09
CA PHE A 274 -21.42 -13.66 -1.45
C PHE A 274 -20.84 -12.26 -1.62
N SER A 275 -20.10 -12.08 -2.69
CA SER A 275 -19.53 -10.79 -3.08
C SER A 275 -19.47 -10.70 -4.59
N LEU A 276 -19.64 -9.49 -5.10
CA LEU A 276 -19.68 -9.19 -6.52
C LEU A 276 -18.69 -8.07 -6.79
N ASN A 277 -17.80 -8.25 -7.76
CA ASN A 277 -16.87 -7.22 -8.21
C ASN A 277 -17.44 -6.60 -9.51
N PRO A 278 -18.03 -5.39 -9.48
CA PRO A 278 -18.72 -4.81 -10.64
C PRO A 278 -17.78 -4.38 -11.78
N GLU A 279 -16.46 -4.31 -11.53
CA GLU A 279 -15.45 -3.97 -12.55
C GLU A 279 -15.11 -5.18 -13.42
N THR A 280 -14.92 -6.33 -12.79
CA THR A 280 -14.60 -7.60 -13.45
C THR A 280 -15.83 -8.44 -13.78
N ASN A 281 -16.99 -8.09 -13.20
CA ASN A 281 -18.23 -8.86 -13.21
C ASN A 281 -18.05 -10.30 -12.71
N VAL A 282 -17.05 -10.50 -11.84
CA VAL A 282 -16.83 -11.77 -11.14
C VAL A 282 -17.72 -11.83 -9.92
N VAL A 283 -18.43 -12.96 -9.78
CA VAL A 283 -19.25 -13.27 -8.61
C VAL A 283 -18.57 -14.36 -7.79
N PHE A 284 -18.61 -14.23 -6.47
CA PHE A 284 -18.27 -15.29 -5.53
C PHE A 284 -19.47 -15.59 -4.64
N ILE A 285 -19.90 -16.84 -4.59
CA ILE A 285 -20.88 -17.33 -3.62
C ILE A 285 -20.16 -18.29 -2.67
N LYS A 286 -20.40 -18.20 -1.36
CA LYS A 286 -19.79 -19.02 -0.31
C LYS A 286 -20.85 -19.46 0.69
N SER A 287 -21.06 -20.76 0.85
CA SER A 287 -21.68 -21.31 2.05
C SER A 287 -20.61 -21.56 3.12
N ARG A 288 -20.94 -21.35 4.40
CA ARG A 288 -20.11 -21.77 5.53
C ARG A 288 -20.96 -22.40 6.62
N ASN A 289 -20.46 -23.44 7.26
CA ASN A 289 -20.95 -23.96 8.54
C ASN A 289 -19.91 -23.66 9.62
N ILE A 290 -20.35 -23.35 10.83
CA ILE A 290 -19.47 -23.17 11.99
C ILE A 290 -20.00 -24.09 13.09
N TYR A 291 -19.17 -25.03 13.52
CA TYR A 291 -19.47 -25.98 14.58
C TYR A 291 -18.86 -25.52 15.91
N GLU A 292 -19.27 -26.16 16.99
CA GLU A 292 -18.65 -26.01 18.31
C GLU A 292 -17.15 -26.36 18.27
N GLY A 293 -16.38 -25.82 19.22
CA GLY A 293 -14.91 -25.86 19.16
C GLY A 293 -14.27 -24.98 18.07
N GLY A 294 -15.07 -24.27 17.26
CA GLY A 294 -14.57 -23.28 16.29
C GLY A 294 -14.09 -23.88 14.96
N LEU A 295 -14.56 -25.07 14.60
CA LEU A 295 -14.40 -25.66 13.27
C LEU A 295 -15.30 -24.91 12.26
N GLU A 296 -14.73 -24.39 11.17
CA GLU A 296 -15.47 -23.84 10.02
C GLU A 296 -15.26 -24.74 8.81
N THR A 297 -16.35 -25.22 8.19
CA THR A 297 -16.32 -25.83 6.85
C THR A 297 -16.98 -24.88 5.86
N ALA A 298 -16.44 -24.72 4.66
CA ALA A 298 -17.03 -23.84 3.66
C ALA A 298 -16.84 -24.33 2.22
N VAL A 299 -17.84 -24.08 1.39
CA VAL A 299 -17.77 -24.25 -0.07
C VAL A 299 -17.91 -22.86 -0.71
N SER A 300 -17.05 -22.52 -1.66
CA SER A 300 -17.13 -21.27 -2.41
C SER A 300 -17.00 -21.51 -3.90
N GLN A 301 -17.91 -20.93 -4.67
CA GLN A 301 -17.97 -21.02 -6.12
C GLN A 301 -17.74 -19.62 -6.73
N ARG A 302 -16.89 -19.55 -7.75
CA ARG A 302 -16.56 -18.34 -8.51
C ARG A 302 -17.16 -18.41 -9.90
N TYR A 303 -17.85 -17.36 -10.31
CA TYR A 303 -18.45 -17.23 -11.64
C TYR A 303 -17.85 -16.05 -12.42
N ASP A 304 -17.81 -16.16 -13.75
CA ASP A 304 -17.41 -15.07 -14.64
C ASP A 304 -18.60 -14.15 -15.03
N LYS A 305 -18.36 -13.17 -15.93
CA LYS A 305 -19.39 -12.23 -16.42
C LYS A 305 -20.58 -12.92 -17.11
N ALA A 306 -20.34 -14.05 -17.79
CA ALA A 306 -21.37 -14.83 -18.47
C ALA A 306 -22.07 -15.83 -17.52
N PHE A 307 -21.66 -15.82 -16.24
CA PHE A 307 -22.10 -16.72 -15.18
C PHE A 307 -21.65 -18.19 -15.37
N ASN A 308 -20.51 -18.41 -16.04
CA ASN A 308 -19.87 -19.73 -16.06
C ASN A 308 -19.15 -19.99 -14.73
N LEU A 309 -19.30 -21.18 -14.16
CA LEU A 309 -18.54 -21.61 -12.97
C LEU A 309 -17.06 -21.83 -13.34
N VAL A 310 -16.20 -20.88 -12.95
CA VAL A 310 -14.76 -20.90 -13.26
C VAL A 310 -13.89 -21.55 -12.19
N ALA A 311 -14.33 -21.55 -10.93
CA ALA A 311 -13.64 -22.29 -9.86
C ALA A 311 -14.58 -22.69 -8.71
N GLU A 312 -14.27 -23.81 -8.05
CA GLU A 312 -14.87 -24.19 -6.76
C GLU A 312 -13.77 -24.44 -5.73
N GLU A 313 -13.91 -23.89 -4.53
CA GLU A 313 -13.08 -24.14 -3.35
C GLU A 313 -13.93 -24.86 -2.29
N ARG A 314 -13.41 -25.94 -1.70
CA ARG A 314 -13.92 -26.58 -0.48
C ARG A 314 -12.87 -26.47 0.60
N SER A 315 -13.22 -25.97 1.78
CA SER A 315 -12.25 -25.67 2.84
C SER A 315 -12.73 -26.08 4.22
N ILE A 316 -11.76 -26.43 5.08
CA ILE A 316 -11.96 -26.81 6.48
C ILE A 316 -10.90 -26.08 7.31
N SER A 317 -11.33 -25.29 8.30
CA SER A 317 -10.43 -24.56 9.21
C SER A 317 -10.80 -24.84 10.66
N GLY A 318 -9.81 -25.08 11.53
CA GLY A 318 -10.03 -25.46 12.92
C GLY A 318 -8.70 -25.56 13.68
N LEU A 319 -8.73 -25.94 14.95
CA LEU A 319 -7.50 -26.17 15.72
C LEU A 319 -6.91 -27.56 15.40
N ASN A 320 -5.58 -27.67 15.38
CA ASN A 320 -4.90 -28.96 15.43
C ASN A 320 -4.57 -29.37 16.88
N SER A 321 -4.04 -30.58 17.06
CA SER A 321 -3.60 -31.12 18.35
C SER A 321 -2.59 -30.25 19.12
N ALA A 322 -1.90 -29.33 18.45
CA ALA A 322 -0.99 -28.36 19.06
C ALA A 322 -1.63 -26.97 19.32
N GLY A 323 -2.97 -26.87 19.32
CA GLY A 323 -3.71 -25.64 19.60
C GLY A 323 -3.53 -24.52 18.56
N LYS A 324 -3.01 -24.83 17.36
CA LYS A 324 -2.79 -23.88 16.28
C LYS A 324 -3.95 -23.94 15.30
N LYS A 325 -4.47 -22.77 14.89
CA LYS A 325 -5.50 -22.72 13.84
C LYS A 325 -4.89 -23.10 12.50
N THR A 326 -5.54 -24.01 11.80
CA THR A 326 -5.19 -24.55 10.49
C THR A 326 -6.29 -24.25 9.49
N LEU A 327 -5.94 -24.33 8.20
CA LEU A 327 -6.86 -24.26 7.06
C LEU A 327 -6.37 -25.26 6.02
N ASN A 328 -7.22 -26.22 5.66
CA ASN A 328 -7.03 -27.09 4.51
C ASN A 328 -8.05 -26.65 3.45
N ALA A 329 -7.62 -26.51 2.20
CA ALA A 329 -8.49 -26.12 1.09
C ALA A 329 -8.20 -26.97 -0.16
N TYR A 330 -9.24 -27.56 -0.71
CA TYR A 330 -9.26 -28.16 -2.05
C TYR A 330 -9.86 -27.17 -3.03
N ILE A 331 -9.24 -26.97 -4.19
CA ILE A 331 -9.71 -26.04 -5.23
C ILE A 331 -9.70 -26.74 -6.58
N MET A 332 -10.82 -26.69 -7.29
CA MET A 332 -10.94 -27.04 -8.70
C MET A 332 -10.97 -25.74 -9.51
N ASP A 333 -9.88 -25.44 -10.22
CA ASP A 333 -9.79 -24.35 -11.18
C ASP A 333 -10.14 -24.90 -12.57
N LYS A 334 -11.34 -24.56 -13.05
CA LYS A 334 -11.86 -25.00 -14.35
C LYS A 334 -11.26 -24.22 -15.51
N THR A 335 -10.62 -23.08 -15.26
CA THR A 335 -9.97 -22.25 -16.29
C THR A 335 -8.51 -22.64 -16.54
N GLY A 336 -7.80 -23.11 -15.51
CA GLY A 336 -6.45 -23.64 -15.60
C GLY A 336 -6.35 -25.16 -15.78
N HIS A 337 -7.49 -25.87 -15.87
CA HIS A 337 -7.59 -27.34 -15.79
C HIS A 337 -6.78 -27.91 -14.61
N ALA A 338 -6.84 -27.25 -13.45
CA ALA A 338 -5.94 -27.48 -12.34
C ALA A 338 -6.67 -27.74 -11.02
N GLU A 339 -6.15 -28.69 -10.24
CA GLU A 339 -6.62 -28.99 -8.88
C GLU A 339 -5.54 -28.62 -7.86
N TYR A 340 -5.91 -27.94 -6.79
CA TYR A 340 -5.01 -27.56 -5.71
C TYR A 340 -5.49 -28.18 -4.40
N ASN A 341 -4.60 -28.85 -3.68
CA ASN A 341 -4.76 -29.13 -2.25
C ASN A 341 -3.78 -28.20 -1.53
N ILE A 342 -4.26 -27.39 -0.60
CA ILE A 342 -3.49 -26.34 0.07
C ILE A 342 -3.66 -26.50 1.58
N ARG A 343 -2.57 -26.47 2.33
CA ARG A 343 -2.59 -26.38 3.79
C ARG A 343 -1.90 -25.11 4.27
N GLN A 344 -2.53 -24.45 5.23
CA GLN A 344 -2.02 -23.26 5.89
C GLN A 344 -2.14 -23.37 7.41
N ILE A 345 -1.19 -22.77 8.13
CA ILE A 345 -1.23 -22.60 9.58
C ILE A 345 -1.26 -21.10 9.88
N TYR A 346 -2.14 -20.69 10.79
CA TYR A 346 -2.26 -19.29 11.21
C TYR A 346 -1.18 -18.92 12.23
N ASP A 347 -0.35 -17.94 11.88
CA ASP A 347 0.61 -17.31 12.77
C ASP A 347 -0.10 -16.22 13.60
N LYS A 348 -0.20 -16.44 14.91
CA LYS A 348 -0.80 -15.49 15.86
C LYS A 348 0.04 -14.21 16.03
N VAL A 349 1.36 -14.26 15.83
CA VAL A 349 2.28 -13.12 15.99
C VAL A 349 2.15 -12.17 14.79
N HIS A 350 2.23 -12.73 13.59
CA HIS A 350 2.15 -11.98 12.32
C HIS A 350 0.72 -11.82 11.78
N LYS A 351 -0.28 -12.33 12.52
CA LYS A 351 -1.72 -12.36 12.16
C LYS A 351 -1.98 -12.86 10.72
N SER A 352 -1.19 -13.83 10.28
CA SER A 352 -1.05 -14.20 8.86
C SER A 352 -1.15 -15.71 8.64
N TRP A 353 -1.67 -16.13 7.49
CA TRP A 353 -1.74 -17.53 7.10
C TRP A 353 -0.45 -17.96 6.38
N ILE A 354 0.37 -18.77 7.05
CA ILE A 354 1.57 -19.38 6.46
C ILE A 354 1.13 -20.60 5.63
N LEU A 355 1.41 -20.59 4.32
CA LEU A 355 1.37 -21.79 3.48
C LEU A 355 2.41 -22.80 3.98
N THR A 356 1.99 -24.01 4.30
CA THR A 356 2.91 -25.10 4.74
C THR A 356 3.19 -26.07 3.61
N ASP A 357 2.16 -26.39 2.84
CA ASP A 357 2.22 -27.35 1.74
C ASP A 357 1.15 -27.07 0.70
N TRP A 358 1.46 -27.35 -0.57
CA TRP A 358 0.45 -27.59 -1.60
C TRP A 358 0.75 -28.81 -2.45
N ILE A 359 -0.30 -29.36 -3.07
CA ILE A 359 -0.24 -30.28 -4.19
C ILE A 359 -1.12 -29.70 -5.30
N LYS A 360 -0.49 -29.24 -6.38
CA LYS A 360 -1.11 -28.73 -7.59
C LYS A 360 -1.06 -29.82 -8.66
N ARG A 361 -2.19 -30.21 -9.24
CA ARG A 361 -2.28 -31.18 -10.34
C ARG A 361 -2.82 -30.48 -11.57
N ILE A 362 -2.15 -30.62 -12.72
CA ILE A 362 -2.62 -30.11 -14.00
C ILE A 362 -3.15 -31.28 -14.81
N LYS A 363 -4.34 -31.10 -15.41
CA LYS A 363 -5.04 -32.11 -16.22
C LYS A 363 -5.05 -31.69 -17.70
N ASN A 364 -5.09 -32.68 -18.59
CA ASN A 364 -5.43 -32.44 -19.99
C ASN A 364 -6.96 -32.27 -20.17
N GLN A 365 -7.40 -32.02 -21.40
CA GLN A 365 -8.82 -31.88 -21.75
C GLN A 365 -9.64 -33.15 -21.42
N GLN A 366 -9.01 -34.33 -21.47
CA GLN A 366 -9.59 -35.62 -21.09
C GLN A 366 -9.59 -35.86 -19.57
N GLY A 367 -9.25 -34.87 -18.74
CA GLY A 367 -9.26 -34.96 -17.28
C GLY A 367 -8.12 -35.80 -16.65
N LYS A 368 -7.24 -36.39 -17.45
CA LYS A 368 -6.07 -37.15 -16.99
C LYS A 368 -5.01 -36.18 -16.48
N VAL A 369 -4.46 -36.45 -15.30
CA VAL A 369 -3.34 -35.68 -14.74
C VAL A 369 -2.10 -35.87 -15.61
N VAL A 370 -1.56 -34.77 -16.12
CA VAL A 370 -0.31 -34.74 -16.90
C VAL A 370 0.89 -34.27 -16.08
N GLU A 371 0.64 -33.58 -14.98
CA GLU A 371 1.65 -32.98 -14.12
C GLU A 371 1.16 -32.86 -12.67
N THR A 372 2.02 -33.14 -11.70
CA THR A 372 1.80 -32.84 -10.28
C THR A 372 2.99 -32.09 -9.70
N GLU A 373 2.72 -30.95 -9.09
CA GLU A 373 3.69 -30.09 -8.42
C GLU A 373 3.42 -30.11 -6.91
N VAL A 374 4.45 -30.42 -6.13
CA VAL A 374 4.40 -30.55 -4.67
C VAL A 374 5.32 -29.51 -4.05
N LEU A 375 4.76 -28.64 -3.23
CA LEU A 375 5.45 -27.61 -2.45
C LEU A 375 5.35 -27.97 -0.97
N GLN A 376 6.47 -27.92 -0.24
CA GLN A 376 6.55 -28.19 1.20
C GLN A 376 7.60 -27.30 1.86
N LEU A 377 7.45 -27.00 3.16
CA LEU A 377 8.50 -26.33 3.93
C LEU A 377 9.83 -27.13 3.90
N SER A 378 10.96 -26.44 3.72
CA SER A 378 12.28 -27.02 3.91
C SER A 378 12.76 -26.92 5.36
N ASN A 379 13.91 -27.52 5.68
CA ASN A 379 14.60 -27.30 6.96
C ASN A 379 15.32 -25.94 7.04
N VAL A 380 15.26 -25.13 5.98
CA VAL A 380 15.78 -23.75 5.92
C VAL A 380 14.59 -22.78 6.03
N ALA A 381 14.58 -21.97 7.09
CA ALA A 381 13.49 -21.02 7.32
C ALA A 381 13.36 -20.01 6.16
N GLY A 382 12.12 -19.77 5.72
CA GLY A 382 11.82 -18.88 4.59
C GLY A 382 11.88 -19.56 3.21
N VAL A 383 12.16 -20.86 3.12
CA VAL A 383 12.32 -21.54 1.82
C VAL A 383 11.51 -22.84 1.73
N TYR A 384 10.86 -23.03 0.58
CA TYR A 384 10.17 -24.27 0.23
C TYR A 384 11.09 -25.22 -0.56
N ASN A 385 10.90 -26.52 -0.33
CA ASN A 385 11.27 -27.56 -1.27
C ASN A 385 10.09 -27.73 -2.26
N ILE A 386 10.38 -27.75 -3.56
CA ILE A 386 9.37 -27.85 -4.62
C ILE A 386 9.84 -28.87 -5.66
N LYS A 387 8.97 -29.84 -5.96
CA LYS A 387 9.18 -30.88 -6.97
C LYS A 387 8.01 -30.93 -7.94
N LYS A 388 8.31 -31.10 -9.22
CA LYS A 388 7.37 -31.32 -10.31
C LYS A 388 7.52 -32.76 -10.80
N ILE A 389 6.42 -33.44 -11.04
CA ILE A 389 6.33 -34.85 -11.43
C ILE A 389 5.47 -34.91 -12.69
N ASP A 390 6.01 -35.43 -13.79
CA ASP A 390 5.26 -35.57 -15.04
C ASP A 390 4.43 -36.88 -15.11
N ALA A 391 3.67 -37.04 -16.19
CA ALA A 391 2.86 -38.23 -16.46
C ALA A 391 3.67 -39.54 -16.47
N ASN A 392 4.99 -39.47 -16.72
CA ASN A 392 5.91 -40.60 -16.75
C ASN A 392 6.62 -40.81 -15.38
N ARG A 393 6.14 -40.13 -14.32
CA ARG A 393 6.70 -40.10 -12.97
C ARG A 393 8.11 -39.51 -12.86
N LYS A 394 8.61 -38.84 -13.90
CA LYS A 394 9.94 -38.19 -13.87
C LYS A 394 9.90 -36.99 -12.94
N ILE A 395 10.86 -36.92 -12.01
CA ILE A 395 10.90 -35.88 -10.97
C ILE A 395 11.88 -34.77 -11.38
N GLN A 396 11.37 -33.53 -11.45
CA GLN A 396 12.14 -32.30 -11.61
C GLN A 396 12.11 -31.50 -10.31
N THR A 397 13.25 -31.29 -9.67
CA THR A 397 13.36 -30.38 -8.51
C THR A 397 13.38 -28.92 -8.98
N LEU A 398 12.36 -28.15 -8.61
CA LEU A 398 12.21 -26.72 -8.93
C LEU A 398 12.75 -25.82 -7.81
N SER A 399 12.73 -26.28 -6.56
CA SER A 399 13.35 -25.60 -5.42
C SER A 399 13.85 -26.63 -4.41
N SER A 400 15.05 -26.42 -3.87
CA SER A 400 15.62 -27.24 -2.81
C SER A 400 16.48 -26.40 -1.87
N ALA A 401 16.26 -26.55 -0.57
CA ALA A 401 17.11 -25.95 0.44
C ALA A 401 17.55 -26.99 1.47
N VAL A 402 18.84 -26.96 1.81
CA VAL A 402 19.52 -27.95 2.66
C VAL A 402 20.49 -27.23 3.59
N LYS A 403 20.47 -27.59 4.88
CA LYS A 403 21.50 -27.25 5.85
C LYS A 403 22.32 -28.51 6.18
N ASN A 404 23.65 -28.42 6.09
CA ASN A 404 24.61 -29.49 6.38
C ASN A 404 25.87 -28.93 7.08
N ASN A 405 26.89 -29.78 7.26
CA ASN A 405 28.16 -29.41 7.90
C ASN A 405 28.97 -28.33 7.13
N LYS A 406 28.86 -28.28 5.80
CA LYS A 406 29.49 -27.23 4.96
C LYS A 406 28.72 -25.90 5.04
N GLY A 407 27.44 -25.94 5.40
CA GLY A 407 26.62 -24.75 5.67
C GLY A 407 25.19 -24.87 5.13
N THR A 408 24.63 -23.76 4.64
CA THR A 408 23.30 -23.71 4.01
C THR A 408 23.43 -23.53 2.51
N ILE A 409 22.72 -24.36 1.74
CA ILE A 409 22.60 -24.27 0.28
C ILE A 409 21.11 -24.11 -0.08
N ILE A 410 20.81 -23.20 -1.00
CA ILE A 410 19.49 -23.03 -1.61
C ILE A 410 19.68 -22.99 -3.13
N GLU A 411 18.93 -23.81 -3.87
CA GLU A 411 18.83 -23.75 -5.34
C GLU A 411 17.36 -23.63 -5.75
N LYS A 412 17.07 -22.79 -6.76
CA LYS A 412 15.77 -22.74 -7.44
C LYS A 412 15.96 -22.70 -8.97
N LYS A 413 15.06 -23.38 -9.68
CA LYS A 413 15.05 -23.58 -11.14
C LYS A 413 13.59 -23.40 -11.60
N LEU A 414 13.07 -22.19 -11.41
CA LEU A 414 11.66 -21.85 -11.63
C LEU A 414 11.41 -21.55 -13.11
N VAL A 415 10.18 -21.80 -13.57
CA VAL A 415 9.76 -21.56 -14.96
C VAL A 415 8.42 -20.84 -14.94
N SER A 416 8.33 -19.67 -15.55
CA SER A 416 7.09 -18.90 -15.61
C SER A 416 6.08 -19.54 -16.57
N PRO A 417 4.79 -19.13 -16.55
CA PRO A 417 3.79 -19.55 -17.54
C PRO A 417 4.12 -19.21 -19.00
N LEU A 418 5.25 -18.53 -19.27
CA LEU A 418 5.74 -18.18 -20.61
C LEU A 418 7.00 -18.96 -21.03
N GLY A 419 7.51 -19.84 -20.17
CA GLY A 419 8.75 -20.57 -20.39
C GLY A 419 10.03 -19.81 -19.99
N ASP A 420 9.92 -18.54 -19.60
CA ASP A 420 11.04 -17.78 -19.02
C ASP A 420 11.52 -18.43 -17.73
N ARG A 421 12.83 -18.49 -17.49
CA ARG A 421 13.45 -19.36 -16.47
C ARG A 421 14.27 -18.56 -15.48
N THR A 422 13.94 -18.70 -14.20
CA THR A 422 14.64 -18.08 -13.07
C THR A 422 15.52 -19.11 -12.38
N PHE A 423 16.84 -18.95 -12.52
CA PHE A 423 17.85 -19.73 -11.82
C PHE A 423 18.33 -18.94 -10.60
N TYR A 424 18.29 -19.57 -9.42
CA TYR A 424 18.71 -18.99 -8.15
C TYR A 424 19.66 -19.97 -7.47
N LYS A 425 20.78 -19.49 -6.97
CA LYS A 425 21.69 -20.26 -6.11
C LYS A 425 22.21 -19.37 -4.98
N PHE A 426 22.07 -19.84 -3.76
CA PHE A 426 22.66 -19.22 -2.57
C PHE A 426 23.45 -20.26 -1.77
N PHE A 427 24.60 -19.85 -1.24
CA PHE A 427 25.40 -20.61 -0.30
C PHE A 427 25.81 -19.72 0.88
N LYS A 428 25.77 -20.28 2.09
CA LYS A 428 26.36 -19.70 3.30
C LYS A 428 27.21 -20.75 4.00
N SER A 429 28.45 -20.43 4.34
CA SER A 429 29.32 -21.30 5.14
C SER A 429 28.76 -21.56 6.53
N SER A 430 29.08 -22.71 7.12
CA SER A 430 28.66 -23.07 8.49
C SER A 430 29.19 -22.12 9.56
N ASP A 431 30.37 -21.53 9.38
CA ASP A 431 30.92 -20.46 10.23
C ASP A 431 30.28 -19.07 10.00
N GLY A 432 29.40 -18.96 8.99
CA GLY A 432 28.69 -17.74 8.62
C GLY A 432 29.54 -16.62 8.02
N LYS A 433 30.85 -16.80 7.82
CA LYS A 433 31.75 -15.75 7.30
C LYS A 433 31.65 -15.55 5.79
N ARG A 434 31.23 -16.55 5.03
CA ARG A 434 31.09 -16.51 3.56
C ARG A 434 29.63 -16.69 3.15
N GLU A 435 29.09 -15.72 2.42
CA GLU A 435 27.84 -15.83 1.69
C GLU A 435 28.12 -15.66 0.19
N GLN A 436 27.46 -16.46 -0.65
CA GLN A 436 27.52 -16.37 -2.10
C GLN A 436 26.13 -16.49 -2.70
N PHE A 437 25.91 -15.78 -3.79
CA PHE A 437 24.61 -15.64 -4.44
C PHE A 437 24.81 -15.52 -5.95
N SER A 438 23.98 -16.22 -6.72
CA SER A 438 23.87 -16.09 -8.18
C SER A 438 22.40 -16.18 -8.57
N TYR A 439 21.96 -15.25 -9.40
CA TYR A 439 20.60 -15.12 -9.87
C TYR A 439 20.65 -14.82 -11.37
N VAL A 440 20.08 -15.70 -12.20
CA VAL A 440 20.10 -15.58 -13.66
C VAL A 440 18.70 -15.77 -14.20
N ILE A 441 18.25 -14.83 -15.04
CA ILE A 441 16.97 -14.92 -15.74
C ILE A 441 17.24 -15.12 -17.22
N LYS A 442 16.65 -16.17 -17.78
CA LYS A 442 16.64 -16.45 -19.22
C LYS A 442 15.22 -16.36 -19.76
N ASP A 443 15.06 -15.98 -21.02
CA ASP A 443 13.77 -16.17 -21.70
C ASP A 443 13.52 -17.65 -22.06
N LYS A 444 12.34 -17.92 -22.61
CA LYS A 444 11.93 -19.26 -23.06
C LYS A 444 12.94 -19.94 -24.01
N ASP A 445 13.64 -19.15 -24.83
CA ASP A 445 14.60 -19.58 -25.85
C ASP A 445 16.03 -19.73 -25.30
N GLY A 446 16.25 -19.37 -24.03
CA GLY A 446 17.50 -19.58 -23.30
C GLY A 446 18.45 -18.38 -23.29
N LYS A 447 18.07 -17.25 -23.91
CA LYS A 447 18.86 -16.01 -23.93
C LYS A 447 18.79 -15.32 -22.56
N VAL A 448 19.94 -14.91 -22.04
CA VAL A 448 20.03 -14.21 -20.74
C VAL A 448 19.39 -12.82 -20.85
N LEU A 449 18.38 -12.58 -20.02
CA LEU A 449 17.73 -11.27 -19.88
C LEU A 449 18.47 -10.40 -18.87
N ALA A 450 18.86 -10.99 -17.73
CA ALA A 450 19.66 -10.36 -16.68
C ALA A 450 20.36 -11.41 -15.80
N SER A 451 21.40 -10.97 -15.10
CA SER A 451 22.10 -11.74 -14.06
C SER A 451 22.56 -10.83 -12.93
N LYS A 452 22.56 -11.35 -11.70
CA LYS A 452 23.20 -10.75 -10.52
C LYS A 452 24.01 -11.80 -9.78
N GLU A 453 25.27 -11.52 -9.52
CA GLU A 453 26.13 -12.38 -8.70
C GLU A 453 26.75 -11.58 -7.56
N SER A 454 26.87 -12.19 -6.38
CA SER A 454 27.60 -11.59 -5.27
C SER A 454 28.32 -12.59 -4.37
N LEU A 455 29.41 -12.11 -3.76
CA LEU A 455 30.21 -12.77 -2.75
C LEU A 455 30.41 -11.79 -1.60
N PHE A 456 30.01 -12.18 -0.39
CA PHE A 456 30.37 -11.49 0.84
C PHE A 456 31.27 -12.40 1.66
N ARG A 457 32.45 -11.92 2.05
CA ARG A 457 33.41 -12.67 2.87
C ARG A 457 33.94 -11.79 4.00
N ARG A 458 33.55 -12.10 5.24
CA ARG A 458 34.15 -11.51 6.43
C ARG A 458 35.58 -12.02 6.61
N LEU A 459 36.52 -11.10 6.72
CA LEU A 459 37.95 -11.39 6.90
C LEU A 459 38.34 -11.30 8.38
N SER A 460 37.78 -10.32 9.10
CA SER A 460 37.92 -10.17 10.55
C SER A 460 36.65 -9.57 11.18
N SER A 461 36.67 -9.31 12.50
CA SER A 461 35.66 -8.50 13.18
C SER A 461 35.51 -7.10 12.58
N SER A 462 36.62 -6.48 12.15
CA SER A 462 36.71 -5.14 11.59
C SER A 462 36.70 -5.06 10.06
N LEU A 463 36.89 -6.16 9.33
CA LEU A 463 37.10 -6.16 7.87
C LEU A 463 36.24 -7.19 7.13
N ALA A 464 35.65 -6.80 6.00
CA ALA A 464 35.04 -7.71 5.03
C ALA A 464 35.36 -7.31 3.58
N LEU A 465 35.29 -8.31 2.70
CA LEU A 465 35.27 -8.16 1.24
C LEU A 465 33.83 -8.35 0.74
N SER A 466 33.37 -7.44 -0.11
CA SER A 466 32.12 -7.59 -0.87
C SER A 466 32.44 -7.52 -2.35
N VAL A 467 31.91 -8.43 -3.16
CA VAL A 467 31.99 -8.40 -4.62
C VAL A 467 30.58 -8.53 -5.17
N VAL A 468 30.20 -7.68 -6.11
CA VAL A 468 28.88 -7.71 -6.76
C VAL A 468 29.06 -7.46 -8.26
N ASN A 469 28.60 -8.39 -9.10
CA ASN A 469 28.74 -8.32 -10.57
C ASN A 469 30.19 -8.04 -11.06
N GLY A 470 31.19 -8.52 -10.31
CA GLY A 470 32.61 -8.28 -10.57
C GLY A 470 33.20 -7.00 -9.95
N GLU A 471 32.36 -6.01 -9.59
CA GLU A 471 32.79 -4.82 -8.85
C GLU A 471 33.17 -5.22 -7.41
N LYS A 472 34.38 -4.87 -6.97
CA LYS A 472 34.96 -5.26 -5.67
C LYS A 472 34.99 -4.09 -4.69
N TYR A 473 34.71 -4.39 -3.42
CA TYR A 473 34.68 -3.39 -2.35
C TYR A 473 35.29 -3.94 -1.06
N LYS A 474 36.16 -3.13 -0.44
CA LYS A 474 36.64 -3.31 0.94
C LYS A 474 35.65 -2.64 1.89
N ILE A 475 35.23 -3.33 2.96
CA ILE A 475 34.36 -2.76 4.00
C ILE A 475 35.07 -2.83 5.36
N GLU A 476 35.26 -1.67 5.97
CA GLU A 476 35.87 -1.51 7.29
C GLU A 476 34.81 -1.08 8.31
N TYR A 477 34.82 -1.71 9.48
CA TYR A 477 33.81 -1.53 10.52
C TYR A 477 34.45 -0.98 11.79
N PHE A 478 34.23 0.30 12.03
CA PHE A 478 34.62 0.98 13.25
C PHE A 478 33.51 0.86 14.31
N LYS A 479 33.68 1.53 15.44
CA LYS A 479 32.68 1.59 16.52
C LYS A 479 31.44 2.38 16.08
N ASP A 480 31.68 3.57 15.55
CA ASP A 480 30.67 4.61 15.29
C ASP A 480 30.49 4.89 13.78
N GLU A 481 31.23 4.20 12.90
CA GLU A 481 31.22 4.40 11.44
C GLU A 481 31.44 3.08 10.66
N ILE A 482 30.96 3.01 9.41
CA ILE A 482 31.32 1.96 8.44
C ILE A 482 31.90 2.65 7.20
N HIS A 483 33.10 2.25 6.78
CA HIS A 483 33.75 2.79 5.57
C HIS A 483 33.69 1.74 4.46
N ILE A 484 33.23 2.13 3.29
CA ILE A 484 33.14 1.29 2.08
C ILE A 484 34.04 1.92 1.02
N PHE A 485 35.00 1.14 0.51
CA PHE A 485 35.93 1.57 -0.52
C PHE A 485 35.67 0.77 -1.80
N ASP A 486 35.45 1.47 -2.91
CA ASP A 486 35.36 0.91 -4.26
C ASP A 486 36.77 0.74 -4.84
N GLU A 487 37.18 -0.52 -5.09
CA GLU A 487 38.53 -0.83 -5.59
C GLU A 487 38.76 -0.36 -7.04
N LYS A 488 37.69 -0.14 -7.83
CA LYS A 488 37.78 0.28 -9.23
C LYS A 488 37.82 1.80 -9.37
N ASN A 489 36.99 2.50 -8.61
CA ASN A 489 36.79 3.95 -8.75
C ASN A 489 37.53 4.77 -7.67
N ALA A 490 38.25 4.12 -6.75
CA ALA A 490 38.90 4.71 -5.57
C ALA A 490 37.97 5.52 -4.64
N GLN A 491 36.64 5.38 -4.79
CA GLN A 491 35.66 6.14 -4.03
C GLN A 491 35.47 5.55 -2.62
N LYS A 492 35.54 6.43 -1.62
CA LYS A 492 35.21 6.12 -0.22
C LYS A 492 33.82 6.64 0.12
N THR A 493 32.94 5.74 0.56
CA THR A 493 31.66 6.07 1.22
C THR A 493 31.80 5.85 2.73
N VAL A 494 31.29 6.78 3.53
CA VAL A 494 31.29 6.70 5.00
C VAL A 494 29.85 6.73 5.51
N LEU A 495 29.47 5.73 6.31
CA LEU A 495 28.18 5.63 6.97
C LEU A 495 28.34 5.98 8.46
N ASP A 496 27.88 7.17 8.86
CA ASP A 496 27.95 7.68 10.24
C ASP A 496 26.84 7.07 11.10
N LEU A 497 27.19 6.08 11.92
CA LEU A 497 26.22 5.32 12.71
C LEU A 497 25.59 6.15 13.83
N ARG A 498 26.25 7.24 14.27
CA ARG A 498 25.75 8.15 15.33
C ARG A 498 24.56 8.99 14.86
N LYS A 499 24.52 9.30 13.56
CA LYS A 499 23.41 10.02 12.91
C LYS A 499 22.32 9.04 12.49
N LEU A 500 22.73 7.92 11.89
CA LEU A 500 21.84 6.91 11.32
C LEU A 500 21.06 6.10 12.37
N VAL A 501 21.66 5.81 13.54
CA VAL A 501 21.11 4.86 14.51
C VAL A 501 20.99 5.52 15.89
N ALA A 502 19.75 5.72 16.35
CA ALA A 502 19.48 6.33 17.64
C ALA A 502 20.10 5.54 18.81
N LYS A 503 20.58 6.24 19.84
CA LYS A 503 21.22 5.65 21.03
C LYS A 503 20.32 4.59 21.66
N GLY A 504 20.75 3.33 21.59
CA GLY A 504 20.04 2.17 22.14
C GLY A 504 19.81 1.06 21.11
N GLN A 505 19.70 1.38 19.82
CA GLN A 505 19.28 0.45 18.76
C GLN A 505 20.39 -0.49 18.24
N LYS A 506 21.03 -1.23 19.15
CA LYS A 506 22.14 -2.15 18.87
C LYS A 506 21.78 -3.27 17.86
N SER A 507 20.49 -3.58 17.72
CA SER A 507 19.92 -4.56 16.78
C SER A 507 20.29 -4.25 15.32
N HIS A 508 20.11 -3.01 14.87
CA HIS A 508 20.41 -2.59 13.50
C HIS A 508 21.91 -2.57 13.17
N LEU A 509 22.77 -2.29 14.16
CA LEU A 509 24.23 -2.40 13.98
C LEU A 509 24.66 -3.83 13.64
N GLY A 510 24.02 -4.82 14.27
CA GLY A 510 24.20 -6.24 13.95
C GLY A 510 23.56 -6.69 12.63
N LEU A 511 22.75 -5.85 11.99
CA LEU A 511 22.18 -6.08 10.67
C LEU A 511 23.04 -5.46 9.56
N LEU A 512 23.43 -4.18 9.69
CA LEU A 512 24.27 -3.48 8.71
C LEU A 512 25.57 -4.25 8.42
N LYS A 513 26.17 -4.90 9.42
CA LYS A 513 27.37 -5.75 9.28
C LYS A 513 27.19 -7.03 8.45
N LYS A 514 25.98 -7.30 7.93
CA LYS A 514 25.59 -8.43 7.07
C LYS A 514 25.16 -7.99 5.65
N LEU A 515 25.10 -6.70 5.36
CA LEU A 515 24.72 -6.16 4.05
C LEU A 515 25.92 -6.16 3.09
N SER A 516 25.65 -6.17 1.79
CA SER A 516 26.68 -5.98 0.75
C SER A 516 27.13 -4.51 0.66
N ALA A 517 28.28 -4.25 0.03
CA ALA A 517 28.77 -2.88 -0.16
C ALA A 517 27.78 -1.98 -0.94
N PRO A 518 27.19 -2.40 -2.08
CA PRO A 518 26.15 -1.62 -2.75
C PRO A 518 24.94 -1.30 -1.89
N GLU A 519 24.52 -2.20 -0.99
CA GLU A 519 23.41 -1.93 -0.08
C GLU A 519 23.79 -0.97 1.05
N LEU A 520 25.01 -1.04 1.59
CA LEU A 520 25.51 -0.04 2.53
C LEU A 520 25.62 1.36 1.90
N ILE A 521 26.03 1.43 0.63
CA ILE A 521 26.06 2.67 -0.16
C ILE A 521 24.63 3.14 -0.48
N ALA A 522 23.66 2.23 -0.65
CA ALA A 522 22.25 2.60 -0.79
C ALA A 522 21.67 3.15 0.51
N VAL A 523 21.96 2.56 1.67
CA VAL A 523 21.57 3.11 2.98
C VAL A 523 22.14 4.52 3.16
N SER A 524 23.44 4.74 2.88
CA SER A 524 24.07 6.07 3.03
C SER A 524 23.50 7.15 2.11
N LYS A 525 22.77 6.78 1.05
CA LYS A 525 22.21 7.71 0.05
C LYS A 525 20.70 7.92 0.16
N ASN A 526 19.97 6.98 0.78
CA ASN A 526 18.49 6.98 0.80
C ASN A 526 17.90 6.88 2.21
N ALA A 527 18.72 6.79 3.27
CA ALA A 527 18.27 6.77 4.66
C ALA A 527 19.08 7.72 5.56
N LYS A 528 18.39 8.58 6.29
CA LYS A 528 18.92 9.43 7.37
C LYS A 528 18.82 8.76 8.74
N TYR A 529 17.78 7.96 8.96
CA TYR A 529 17.45 7.37 10.25
C TYR A 529 17.00 5.90 10.13
N LEU A 530 17.35 5.08 11.13
CA LEU A 530 16.85 3.72 11.31
C LEU A 530 16.15 3.60 12.67
N ASP A 531 14.89 3.14 12.67
CA ASP A 531 14.11 2.88 13.89
C ASP A 531 13.73 1.40 14.06
N SER A 532 13.57 0.96 15.32
CA SER A 532 13.42 -0.45 15.72
C SER A 532 11.98 -0.77 16.13
N ILE A 533 11.16 -1.14 15.15
CA ILE A 533 9.75 -1.49 15.35
C ILE A 533 9.44 -2.97 15.05
N LYS A 534 8.18 -3.36 15.24
CA LYS A 534 7.71 -4.75 15.07
C LYS A 534 7.68 -5.10 13.58
N GLU A 535 8.10 -6.31 13.23
CA GLU A 535 8.34 -6.73 11.83
C GLU A 535 7.16 -6.45 10.88
N LYS A 536 5.93 -6.70 11.33
CA LYS A 536 4.68 -6.48 10.57
C LYS A 536 4.23 -5.02 10.45
N ASP A 537 4.86 -4.11 11.19
CA ASP A 537 4.53 -2.68 11.24
C ASP A 537 5.60 -1.83 10.55
N SER A 538 6.57 -2.48 9.88
CA SER A 538 7.70 -1.83 9.19
C SER A 538 7.24 -0.86 8.09
N TYR A 539 8.00 0.20 7.87
CA TYR A 539 7.78 1.19 6.82
C TYR A 539 9.06 1.96 6.44
N TYR A 540 9.04 2.56 5.26
CA TYR A 540 9.90 3.68 4.88
C TYR A 540 9.11 4.99 4.82
N LEU A 541 9.57 6.03 5.54
CA LEU A 541 8.93 7.35 5.60
C LEU A 541 9.61 8.34 4.65
N ILE A 542 8.99 8.52 3.49
CA ILE A 542 9.39 9.47 2.43
C ILE A 542 9.53 10.89 3.02
N GLY A 543 10.68 11.54 2.80
CA GLY A 543 10.94 12.93 3.22
C GLY A 543 11.58 13.07 4.62
N ALA A 544 11.28 12.14 5.54
CA ALA A 544 12.12 11.93 6.73
C ALA A 544 13.38 11.10 6.39
N ASP A 545 13.28 10.28 5.33
CA ASP A 545 14.25 9.28 4.90
C ASP A 545 14.57 8.29 6.02
N GLU A 546 13.50 7.84 6.69
CA GLU A 546 13.57 6.92 7.83
C GLU A 546 13.14 5.51 7.40
N ILE A 547 13.97 4.50 7.72
CA ILE A 547 13.59 3.09 7.64
C ILE A 547 13.27 2.62 9.06
N ALA A 548 11.99 2.48 9.36
CA ALA A 548 11.53 1.93 10.63
C ALA A 548 11.16 0.45 10.41
N CYS A 549 11.93 -0.48 10.98
CA CYS A 549 11.68 -1.91 10.78
C CYS A 549 12.18 -2.76 11.95
N SER A 550 11.96 -4.07 11.86
CA SER A 550 12.69 -5.03 12.70
C SER A 550 14.06 -5.35 12.11
N ALA A 551 15.02 -5.80 12.92
CA ALA A 551 16.37 -6.16 12.49
C ALA A 551 16.45 -7.50 11.68
N ASN A 552 15.42 -7.82 10.90
CA ASN A 552 15.37 -8.87 9.91
C ASN A 552 15.86 -8.34 8.55
N ARG A 553 16.90 -8.97 7.98
CA ARG A 553 17.51 -8.54 6.72
C ARG A 553 16.52 -8.43 5.56
N PHE A 554 15.61 -9.40 5.41
CA PHE A 554 14.66 -9.36 4.29
C PHE A 554 13.70 -8.16 4.39
N VAL A 555 13.28 -7.80 5.61
CA VAL A 555 12.33 -6.69 5.82
C VAL A 555 13.04 -5.34 5.72
N PHE A 556 14.24 -5.21 6.27
CA PHE A 556 15.09 -4.04 6.05
C PHE A 556 15.39 -3.81 4.55
N GLU A 557 15.71 -4.87 3.80
CA GLU A 557 15.94 -4.78 2.35
C GLU A 557 14.65 -4.48 1.57
N HIS A 558 13.46 -4.77 2.13
CA HIS A 558 12.17 -4.34 1.55
C HIS A 558 11.99 -2.83 1.71
N GLU A 559 12.13 -2.29 2.93
CA GLU A 559 12.03 -0.85 3.18
C GLU A 559 13.12 -0.05 2.45
N LEU A 560 14.35 -0.57 2.38
CA LEU A 560 15.42 0.00 1.56
C LEU A 560 15.08 0.00 0.07
N GLY A 561 14.27 -0.96 -0.40
CA GLY A 561 13.73 -0.97 -1.76
C GLY A 561 12.73 0.17 -2.01
N HIS A 562 11.87 0.49 -1.04
CA HIS A 562 11.02 1.69 -1.10
C HIS A 562 11.85 2.99 -1.04
N ALA A 563 12.91 3.02 -0.22
CA ALA A 563 13.85 4.15 -0.16
C ALA A 563 14.61 4.37 -1.47
N LYS A 564 15.05 3.30 -2.14
CA LYS A 564 15.67 3.38 -3.48
C LYS A 564 14.70 3.89 -4.56
N ASP A 565 13.39 3.63 -4.42
CA ASP A 565 12.35 4.15 -5.34
C ASP A 565 11.97 5.60 -5.07
N SER A 566 12.00 6.04 -3.81
CA SER A 566 11.64 7.40 -3.38
C SER A 566 12.64 8.47 -3.82
N ALA A 567 13.88 8.08 -4.13
CA ALA A 567 14.92 8.94 -4.66
C ALA A 567 14.43 9.66 -5.93
N VAL A 568 14.15 10.96 -5.80
CA VAL A 568 13.56 11.79 -6.86
C VAL A 568 14.56 11.96 -8.01
N GLU A 569 14.22 11.44 -9.20
CA GLU A 569 15.01 11.70 -10.42
C GLU A 569 14.77 13.12 -10.95
N SER A 570 13.54 13.63 -10.79
CA SER A 570 13.12 14.98 -11.18
C SER A 570 11.78 15.34 -10.56
N PHE A 571 11.53 16.63 -10.32
CA PHE A 571 10.14 17.12 -10.26
C PHE A 571 9.63 17.30 -11.69
N GLN A 572 8.45 16.79 -12.00
CA GLN A 572 7.85 16.94 -13.32
C GLN A 572 6.60 17.80 -13.23
N SER A 573 6.56 18.87 -14.03
CA SER A 573 5.44 19.80 -14.14
C SER A 573 4.32 19.19 -14.97
N VAL A 574 3.32 18.61 -14.32
CA VAL A 574 2.14 18.05 -15.00
C VAL A 574 1.13 19.18 -15.22
N ILE A 575 0.94 19.58 -16.48
CA ILE A 575 -0.10 20.52 -16.89
C ILE A 575 -1.37 19.71 -17.16
N ASN A 576 -2.41 19.92 -16.35
CA ASN A 576 -3.76 19.45 -16.64
C ASN A 576 -4.60 20.64 -17.14
N ASP A 577 -5.23 20.49 -18.30
CA ASP A 577 -6.29 21.35 -18.85
C ASP A 577 -6.06 22.86 -18.69
N GLY A 578 -4.85 23.32 -19.05
CA GLY A 578 -4.48 24.74 -19.10
C GLY A 578 -4.31 25.42 -17.73
N LYS A 579 -4.44 24.70 -16.61
CA LYS A 579 -4.23 25.23 -15.26
C LYS A 579 -2.89 24.79 -14.67
N LYS A 580 -2.47 25.47 -13.58
CA LYS A 580 -1.08 25.45 -13.07
C LYS A 580 -0.52 24.04 -12.86
N SER A 581 0.76 23.90 -13.19
CA SER A 581 1.50 22.65 -13.07
C SER A 581 1.57 22.11 -11.63
N VAL A 582 1.15 20.87 -11.43
CA VAL A 582 1.49 20.09 -10.23
C VAL A 582 2.92 19.60 -10.37
N LEU A 583 3.75 19.76 -9.34
CA LEU A 583 5.07 19.11 -9.26
C LEU A 583 4.89 17.67 -8.77
N GLU A 584 4.80 16.71 -9.68
CA GLU A 584 4.88 15.30 -9.30
C GLU A 584 6.33 14.91 -9.01
N MET A 585 6.54 14.22 -7.87
CA MET A 585 7.80 13.54 -7.57
C MET A 585 7.96 12.33 -8.50
N LYS A 586 8.83 12.44 -9.51
CA LYS A 586 9.17 11.29 -10.36
C LYS A 586 10.02 10.31 -9.58
N ARG A 587 9.42 9.18 -9.20
CA ARG A 587 10.07 8.07 -8.49
C ARG A 587 10.98 7.29 -9.42
N LYS A 588 12.07 6.76 -8.87
CA LYS A 588 13.17 6.19 -9.65
C LYS A 588 12.78 4.98 -10.50
N PHE A 589 11.97 4.07 -9.95
CA PHE A 589 11.60 2.83 -10.64
C PHE A 589 10.12 2.85 -11.02
N THR A 590 9.23 3.17 -10.07
CA THR A 590 7.78 3.05 -10.27
C THR A 590 7.19 4.03 -11.30
N SER A 591 7.88 5.13 -11.61
CA SER A 591 7.51 6.04 -12.73
C SER A 591 8.03 5.58 -14.11
N ASP A 592 8.78 4.48 -14.22
CA ASP A 592 9.21 3.95 -15.53
C ASP A 592 8.04 3.28 -16.28
N ILE A 593 7.57 3.95 -17.33
CA ILE A 593 6.45 3.51 -18.20
C ILE A 593 6.70 2.11 -18.80
N LYS A 594 7.94 1.74 -19.10
CA LYS A 594 8.30 0.42 -19.66
C LYS A 594 8.29 -0.66 -18.57
N LEU A 595 8.77 -0.37 -17.36
CA LEU A 595 8.61 -1.25 -16.20
C LEU A 595 7.11 -1.46 -15.89
N GLN A 596 6.32 -0.39 -15.84
CA GLN A 596 4.87 -0.47 -15.63
C GLN A 596 4.18 -1.35 -16.68
N LYS A 597 4.53 -1.20 -17.97
CA LYS A 597 3.99 -2.04 -19.06
C LYS A 597 4.37 -3.52 -18.90
N ILE A 598 5.62 -3.82 -18.53
CA ILE A 598 6.09 -5.19 -18.28
C ILE A 598 5.33 -5.80 -17.08
N PHE A 599 5.32 -5.11 -15.93
CA PHE A 599 4.65 -5.57 -14.72
C PHE A 599 3.14 -5.75 -14.91
N LYS A 600 2.46 -4.84 -15.62
CA LYS A 600 1.03 -4.98 -15.96
C LYS A 600 0.78 -6.20 -16.85
N ALA A 601 1.68 -6.51 -17.78
CA ALA A 601 1.57 -7.68 -18.64
C ALA A 601 1.80 -9.00 -17.89
N GLU A 602 2.75 -9.05 -16.94
CA GLU A 602 2.99 -10.23 -16.09
C GLU A 602 1.87 -10.41 -15.05
N LYS A 603 1.47 -9.33 -14.37
CA LYS A 603 0.32 -9.32 -13.45
C LYS A 603 -0.94 -9.82 -14.14
N ASN A 604 -1.29 -9.31 -15.31
CA ASN A 604 -2.49 -9.74 -16.04
C ASN A 604 -2.46 -11.24 -16.44
N ARG A 605 -1.28 -11.86 -16.58
CA ARG A 605 -1.14 -13.31 -16.82
C ARG A 605 -1.31 -14.09 -15.52
N PHE A 606 -0.69 -13.64 -14.43
CA PHE A 606 -0.90 -14.20 -13.09
C PHE A 606 -2.39 -14.15 -12.66
N MET A 607 -3.08 -13.03 -12.93
CA MET A 607 -4.53 -12.87 -12.70
C MET A 607 -5.43 -13.70 -13.64
N LYS A 608 -4.85 -14.47 -14.57
CA LYS A 608 -5.54 -15.49 -15.37
C LYS A 608 -5.16 -16.91 -14.95
N ALA A 609 -3.88 -17.18 -14.67
CA ALA A 609 -3.34 -18.53 -14.49
C ALA A 609 -3.63 -19.21 -13.13
N TYR A 610 -4.06 -18.47 -12.11
CA TYR A 610 -4.22 -18.98 -10.74
C TYR A 610 -5.59 -18.69 -10.13
N PRO A 611 -6.15 -19.53 -9.23
CA PRO A 611 -7.40 -19.25 -8.54
C PRO A 611 -7.22 -18.25 -7.38
N LEU A 612 -8.32 -17.67 -6.87
CA LEU A 612 -8.29 -16.55 -5.92
C LEU A 612 -7.42 -16.81 -4.67
N LYS A 613 -7.46 -18.03 -4.09
CA LYS A 613 -6.64 -18.38 -2.92
C LYS A 613 -5.15 -18.12 -3.16
N ILE A 614 -4.63 -18.51 -4.32
CA ILE A 614 -3.21 -18.32 -4.67
C ILE A 614 -2.92 -16.83 -4.92
N ARG A 615 -3.87 -16.07 -5.48
CA ARG A 615 -3.76 -14.61 -5.60
C ARG A 615 -3.65 -13.93 -4.24
N HIS A 616 -4.40 -14.39 -3.23
CA HIS A 616 -4.26 -13.91 -1.85
C HIS A 616 -2.90 -14.26 -1.22
N ILE A 617 -2.29 -15.40 -1.56
CA ILE A 617 -0.92 -15.75 -1.12
C ILE A 617 0.12 -14.80 -1.73
N ALA A 618 -0.07 -14.37 -2.99
CA ALA A 618 0.74 -13.33 -3.62
C ALA A 618 0.44 -11.89 -3.13
N GLY A 619 -0.53 -11.70 -2.24
CA GLY A 619 -0.67 -10.50 -1.42
C GLY A 619 -0.70 -9.16 -2.17
N TYR A 620 -0.07 -8.14 -1.59
CA TYR A 620 -0.31 -6.74 -1.94
C TYR A 620 0.11 -6.31 -3.36
N PHE A 621 1.12 -6.94 -3.99
CA PHE A 621 1.49 -6.58 -5.36
C PHE A 621 0.46 -7.04 -6.41
N VAL A 622 -0.25 -8.17 -6.18
CA VAL A 622 -1.33 -8.63 -7.08
C VAL A 622 -2.75 -8.21 -6.65
N ASN A 623 -2.98 -8.04 -5.34
CA ASN A 623 -4.28 -8.12 -4.66
C ASN A 623 -5.52 -7.57 -5.40
N GLU A 624 -6.63 -8.34 -5.36
CA GLU A 624 -7.92 -8.01 -6.01
C GLU A 624 -8.81 -7.02 -5.22
N ASN A 625 -8.35 -6.52 -4.06
CA ASN A 625 -9.13 -5.65 -3.16
C ASN A 625 -9.28 -4.18 -3.65
N ILE A 626 -9.81 -4.03 -4.88
CA ILE A 626 -10.61 -2.94 -5.50
C ILE A 626 -10.07 -1.49 -5.48
N ASN A 627 -9.33 -1.06 -4.45
CA ASN A 627 -9.03 0.35 -4.20
C ASN A 627 -7.52 0.65 -4.08
N SER A 628 -6.63 -0.13 -4.71
CA SER A 628 -5.18 0.15 -4.70
C SER A 628 -4.69 0.45 -6.13
N PRO A 629 -4.25 1.69 -6.44
CA PRO A 629 -3.83 2.05 -7.79
C PRO A 629 -2.57 1.27 -8.21
N LEU A 630 -2.41 1.07 -9.52
CA LEU A 630 -1.33 0.28 -10.14
C LEU A 630 0.07 0.59 -9.57
N ILE A 631 0.34 1.87 -9.29
CA ILE A 631 1.59 2.37 -8.70
C ILE A 631 1.92 1.67 -7.38
N LYS A 632 0.94 1.48 -6.48
CA LYS A 632 1.17 0.78 -5.20
C LYS A 632 1.52 -0.69 -5.43
N GLY A 633 0.82 -1.37 -6.34
CA GLY A 633 1.15 -2.77 -6.68
C GLY A 633 2.57 -2.95 -7.21
N LEU A 634 3.07 -1.99 -7.99
CA LEU A 634 4.46 -2.00 -8.47
C LEU A 634 5.47 -1.60 -7.38
N SER A 635 5.15 -0.63 -6.52
CA SER A 635 6.01 -0.23 -5.38
C SER A 635 6.32 -1.42 -4.47
N GLU A 636 5.29 -2.18 -4.06
CA GLU A 636 5.45 -3.41 -3.27
C GLU A 636 6.32 -4.45 -3.99
N ALA A 637 6.10 -4.65 -5.30
CA ALA A 637 6.87 -5.59 -6.09
C ALA A 637 8.35 -5.19 -6.18
N VAL A 638 8.66 -3.91 -6.44
CA VAL A 638 10.03 -3.40 -6.52
C VAL A 638 10.75 -3.55 -5.18
N ALA A 639 10.09 -3.20 -4.08
CA ALA A 639 10.62 -3.35 -2.74
C ALA A 639 10.92 -4.81 -2.37
N GLU A 640 9.99 -5.73 -2.65
CA GLU A 640 10.19 -7.16 -2.40
C GLU A 640 11.20 -7.80 -3.36
N ILE A 641 11.35 -7.29 -4.59
CA ILE A 641 12.41 -7.72 -5.50
C ILE A 641 13.78 -7.33 -4.94
N ASN A 642 13.96 -6.13 -4.38
CA ASN A 642 15.19 -5.75 -3.67
C ASN A 642 15.50 -6.72 -2.52
N ALA A 643 14.49 -7.04 -1.70
CA ALA A 643 14.63 -8.03 -0.63
C ALA A 643 15.02 -9.44 -1.13
N ILE A 644 14.40 -9.91 -2.22
CA ILE A 644 14.65 -11.24 -2.80
C ILE A 644 16.05 -11.39 -3.41
N ILE A 645 16.57 -10.32 -4.05
CA ILE A 645 17.87 -10.36 -4.73
C ILE A 645 19.05 -10.07 -3.80
N ASN A 646 18.78 -9.62 -2.57
CA ASN A 646 19.81 -9.33 -1.56
C ASN A 646 19.68 -10.17 -0.28
N SER A 647 18.55 -10.83 -0.02
CA SER A 647 18.32 -11.65 1.18
C SER A 647 17.69 -13.01 0.85
N PRO A 648 18.28 -14.14 1.29
CA PRO A 648 17.77 -15.48 0.99
C PRO A 648 16.66 -15.97 1.92
N TYR A 649 16.37 -15.26 3.01
CA TYR A 649 15.51 -15.72 4.11
C TYR A 649 14.31 -14.76 4.33
N PRO A 650 13.25 -14.83 3.49
CA PRO A 650 12.01 -14.11 3.78
C PRO A 650 11.34 -14.64 5.06
N PRO A 651 10.64 -13.79 5.84
CA PRO A 651 9.75 -14.23 6.90
C PRO A 651 8.75 -15.29 6.42
N LYS A 652 8.33 -16.19 7.30
CA LYS A 652 7.37 -17.26 6.94
C LYS A 652 6.02 -16.73 6.45
N TRP A 653 5.64 -15.52 6.84
CA TRP A 653 4.43 -14.85 6.36
C TRP A 653 4.60 -14.15 5.00
N ILE A 654 5.84 -13.97 4.50
CA ILE A 654 6.14 -13.46 3.15
C ILE A 654 6.56 -14.57 2.18
N MET A 655 7.19 -15.66 2.62
CA MET A 655 7.88 -16.60 1.71
C MET A 655 7.04 -17.20 0.56
N GLY A 656 5.71 -17.36 0.74
CA GLY A 656 4.79 -17.73 -0.37
C GLY A 656 4.64 -16.63 -1.42
N ARG A 657 4.50 -15.39 -0.97
CA ARG A 657 4.42 -14.17 -1.77
C ARG A 657 5.69 -13.98 -2.62
N GLY A 658 6.85 -14.08 -1.97
CA GLY A 658 8.15 -13.92 -2.62
C GLY A 658 8.48 -15.04 -3.61
N HIS A 659 8.08 -16.28 -3.33
CA HIS A 659 8.23 -17.38 -4.30
C HIS A 659 7.41 -17.12 -5.57
N LEU A 660 6.13 -16.76 -5.43
CA LEU A 660 5.26 -16.46 -6.57
C LEU A 660 5.79 -15.28 -7.40
N LEU A 661 6.42 -14.29 -6.75
CA LEU A 661 7.09 -13.17 -7.41
C LEU A 661 8.29 -13.64 -8.28
N GLN A 662 9.17 -14.50 -7.74
CA GLN A 662 10.33 -15.04 -8.47
C GLN A 662 9.98 -15.90 -9.69
N GLU A 663 8.84 -16.59 -9.63
CA GLU A 663 8.36 -17.48 -10.70
C GLU A 663 7.63 -16.70 -11.80
N ASN A 664 6.74 -15.78 -11.42
CA ASN A 664 5.73 -15.23 -12.34
C ASN A 664 6.03 -13.83 -12.86
N PHE A 665 7.06 -13.15 -12.33
CA PHE A 665 7.47 -11.80 -12.74
C PHE A 665 8.94 -11.69 -13.21
N PRO A 666 9.49 -12.67 -13.95
CA PRO A 666 10.91 -12.68 -14.32
C PRO A 666 11.32 -11.49 -15.20
N ARG A 667 10.44 -10.94 -16.03
CA ARG A 667 10.77 -9.80 -16.91
C ARG A 667 10.80 -8.48 -16.14
N THR A 668 9.92 -8.30 -15.16
CA THR A 668 9.98 -7.20 -14.19
C THR A 668 11.30 -7.24 -13.42
N ILE A 669 11.67 -8.42 -12.88
CA ILE A 669 12.94 -8.59 -12.15
C ILE A 669 14.14 -8.34 -13.08
N ALA A 670 14.16 -8.92 -14.28
CA ALA A 670 15.25 -8.74 -15.23
C ALA A 670 15.43 -7.28 -15.67
N TYR A 671 14.34 -6.54 -15.86
CA TYR A 671 14.39 -5.12 -16.21
C TYR A 671 14.98 -4.27 -15.07
N LEU A 672 14.57 -4.54 -13.83
CA LEU A 672 15.11 -3.87 -12.64
C LEU A 672 16.62 -4.14 -12.48
N LEU A 673 17.03 -5.41 -12.52
CA LEU A 673 18.44 -5.80 -12.48
C LEU A 673 19.26 -5.12 -13.60
N LYS A 674 18.78 -5.18 -14.84
CA LYS A 674 19.53 -4.71 -16.01
C LYS A 674 19.60 -3.18 -16.15
N LYS A 675 18.50 -2.46 -15.93
CA LYS A 675 18.47 -0.99 -16.07
C LYS A 675 19.06 -0.29 -14.86
N TYR A 676 18.76 -0.77 -13.65
CA TYR A 676 19.01 -0.03 -12.42
C TYR A 676 20.13 -0.59 -11.53
N LYS A 677 20.78 -1.70 -11.93
CA LYS A 677 21.77 -2.44 -11.13
C LYS A 677 21.25 -2.79 -9.72
N LEU A 678 19.97 -3.16 -9.63
CA LEU A 678 19.28 -3.44 -8.37
C LEU A 678 19.89 -4.63 -7.60
#